data_AF-A0A938AQV1-F1
#
_entry.id   AF-A0A938AQV1-F1
#
_cell.length_a   1.000
_cell.length_b   1.000
_cell.length_c   1.000
_cell.angle_alpha   90.00
_cell.angle_beta   90.00
_cell.angle_gamma   90.00
#
_symmetry.space_group_name_H-M   'P 1'
#
loop_
_entity.id
_entity.type
_entity.pdbx_description
1 polymer ?
#
loop_
_entity_poly.entity_id
_entity_poly.type
_entity_poly.pdbx_seq_one_letter_code
_entity_poly.pdbx_strand_id
1 'polypeptide(L)'
;APQDRALQEWFIENDAPTPEETRALYEVLRAPRRAELWLTTNDLSLATGLPEVKVKVGLAQLEAAGAVHRLGDEGPRMLLRLGPWDEAAMQTTAANVEERRGHRRAQLAQMVTYAEANACRRRILLAHFDDQGPAQAPRCCDNCLTRQPAISALPAGDVSPLSQAERAALIILDAVQRWKWEVGREKLAQMLKGSRAKEVQQFGYNRSTYYGRLEVFTLREIENLIGQLITQGYLKVIGGDRPVLRLTPRGQAALQARAAIPLHLPRTAEEIAQKQALQAAGGTVHYTHQLLEEGLSPAEIAQRRGLVESTIYSHLAQLIGEGKVSLSAVVPEPVIKQVRTAIVQVGNASALAPIKALLPDSISYEQIRCVVEAWKREQGDAGGFTELQQIILEGVRSLPGQLPRSGVAKLLVGSPSARVEPLREHPFYGRLSGCGRGEVLREVDQLLEKGHLALNEHGKVILSQTISPEVQVLRPEEKTTLPQPQKSPIARVQRVVQLGEARSPSGVPELIAALEDTDGNVRRLAASALGKIGDHRAVEPLMALLAREDKPQVRQYAVKALGQIGDPRAQSVLEKIFADKTERDYTQASARTALKKLLAQLPGEDDVASFLSRPHPRPLSGPWQAGWALGFHSRFAGADWNRSEVGDLAYRLKYQSDRAALAPLVEQALALCAAHPELADVEAIVPVPPSTPRPFDPVSVLAEELGRRLPRPVRPVLVKTRRTAPQKEMRTLAQKRANVAGAFAVPGARQSEVRGQRLLVLDDLYDSGATLEEVCRVLRQAGAARLCVLTLTRTIHADA
;
A
#
# COMPACT_ATOMS: atom_id res chain seq x y z
N ALA A 1 -13.88 -23.18 -4.32
CA ALA A 1 -13.63 -21.73 -4.31
C ALA A 1 -14.00 -21.12 -5.67
N PRO A 2 -14.24 -19.80 -5.78
CA PRO A 2 -14.42 -19.06 -7.03
C PRO A 2 -13.49 -19.51 -8.18
N GLN A 3 -12.20 -19.67 -7.85
CA GLN A 3 -11.13 -20.03 -8.78
C GLN A 3 -11.28 -21.46 -9.31
N ASP A 4 -11.73 -22.39 -8.47
CA ASP A 4 -11.94 -23.78 -8.87
C ASP A 4 -13.07 -23.89 -9.91
N ARG A 5 -14.15 -23.11 -9.73
CA ARG A 5 -15.25 -23.07 -10.69
C ARG A 5 -14.79 -22.50 -12.03
N ALA A 6 -14.12 -21.34 -12.02
CA ALA A 6 -13.64 -20.70 -13.24
C ALA A 6 -12.63 -21.59 -14.00
N LEU A 7 -11.79 -22.32 -13.27
CA LEU A 7 -10.86 -23.30 -13.84
C LEU A 7 -11.61 -24.46 -14.53
N GLN A 8 -12.65 -25.01 -13.89
CA GLN A 8 -13.46 -26.07 -14.49
C GLN A 8 -14.26 -25.58 -15.70
N GLU A 9 -14.84 -24.37 -15.63
CA GLU A 9 -15.48 -23.73 -16.78
C GLU A 9 -14.48 -23.57 -17.93
N TRP A 10 -13.27 -23.08 -17.65
CA TRP A 10 -12.22 -22.96 -18.67
C TRP A 10 -11.86 -24.31 -19.31
N PHE A 11 -11.71 -25.37 -18.52
CA PHE A 11 -11.46 -26.71 -19.06
C PHE A 11 -12.61 -27.17 -19.96
N ILE A 12 -13.86 -26.93 -19.58
CA ILE A 12 -15.02 -27.28 -20.41
C ILE A 12 -15.03 -26.48 -21.72
N GLU A 13 -14.69 -25.19 -21.69
CA GLU A 13 -14.65 -24.36 -22.91
C GLU A 13 -13.45 -24.70 -23.82
N ASN A 14 -12.37 -25.26 -23.27
CA ASN A 14 -11.11 -25.49 -24.00
C ASN A 14 -10.78 -26.97 -24.23
N ASP A 15 -11.69 -27.90 -23.89
CA ASP A 15 -11.47 -29.35 -24.02
C ASP A 15 -11.46 -29.87 -25.46
N ALA A 16 -11.87 -29.06 -26.42
CA ALA A 16 -11.95 -29.41 -27.84
C ALA A 16 -11.62 -28.20 -28.72
N PRO A 17 -11.10 -28.42 -29.94
CA PRO A 17 -10.88 -27.34 -30.90
C PRO A 17 -12.21 -26.78 -31.43
N THR A 18 -12.21 -25.51 -31.84
CA THR A 18 -13.34 -24.91 -32.57
C THR A 18 -13.43 -25.48 -33.99
N PRO A 19 -14.55 -25.28 -34.71
CA PRO A 19 -14.67 -25.68 -36.11
C PRO A 19 -13.55 -25.09 -36.99
N GLU A 20 -13.17 -23.84 -36.75
CA GLU A 20 -12.07 -23.17 -37.46
C GLU A 20 -10.70 -23.77 -37.13
N GLU A 21 -10.45 -24.08 -35.86
CA GLU A 21 -9.22 -24.76 -35.41
C GLU A 21 -9.12 -26.18 -36.00
N THR A 22 -10.25 -26.89 -36.08
CA THR A 22 -10.34 -28.24 -36.68
C THR A 22 -10.08 -28.18 -38.19
N ARG A 23 -10.61 -27.16 -38.87
CA ARG A 23 -10.34 -26.90 -40.29
C ARG A 23 -8.87 -26.55 -40.52
N ALA A 24 -8.26 -25.73 -39.68
CA ALA A 24 -6.84 -25.41 -39.76
C ALA A 24 -5.95 -26.66 -39.58
N LEU A 25 -6.33 -27.55 -38.67
CA LEU A 25 -5.65 -28.85 -38.49
C LEU A 25 -5.73 -29.71 -39.76
N TYR A 26 -6.89 -29.79 -40.40
CA TYR A 26 -7.06 -30.51 -41.66
C TYR A 26 -6.24 -29.88 -42.81
N GLU A 27 -6.21 -28.55 -42.90
CA GLU A 27 -5.43 -27.84 -43.93
C GLU A 27 -3.91 -28.08 -43.80
N VAL A 28 -3.39 -28.13 -42.56
CA VAL A 28 -1.99 -28.50 -42.30
C VAL A 28 -1.71 -29.93 -42.75
N LEU A 29 -2.63 -30.85 -42.50
CA LEU A 29 -2.51 -32.23 -42.98
C LEU A 29 -2.56 -32.31 -44.51
N ARG A 30 -3.33 -31.43 -45.18
CA ARG A 30 -3.49 -31.36 -46.65
C ARG A 30 -2.27 -30.77 -47.38
N ALA A 31 -1.51 -29.89 -46.74
CA ALA A 31 -0.39 -29.16 -47.36
C ALA A 31 0.69 -30.05 -48.02
N PRO A 32 1.04 -31.23 -47.49
CA PRO A 32 1.87 -32.21 -48.19
C PRO A 32 1.01 -32.98 -49.21
N ARG A 33 1.36 -32.97 -50.51
CA ARG A 33 0.72 -33.79 -51.56
C ARG A 33 1.04 -35.31 -51.46
N ARG A 34 1.11 -35.86 -50.25
CA ARG A 34 1.39 -37.29 -50.01
C ARG A 34 0.11 -37.99 -49.54
N ALA A 35 -0.12 -39.20 -50.06
CA ALA A 35 -1.28 -40.00 -49.68
C ALA A 35 -1.22 -40.49 -48.22
N GLU A 36 -0.02 -40.63 -47.66
CA GLU A 36 0.23 -41.11 -46.31
C GLU A 36 1.27 -40.22 -45.61
N LEU A 37 1.02 -39.93 -44.33
CA LEU A 37 1.75 -38.95 -43.54
C LEU A 37 2.20 -39.57 -42.21
N TRP A 38 3.51 -39.49 -41.95
CA TRP A 38 4.10 -39.86 -40.66
C TRP A 38 4.35 -38.61 -39.83
N LEU A 39 3.56 -38.40 -38.78
CA LEU A 39 3.56 -37.17 -38.00
C LEU A 39 3.37 -37.48 -36.51
N THR A 40 3.90 -36.65 -35.62
CA THR A 40 3.56 -36.69 -34.19
C THR A 40 2.48 -35.65 -33.86
N THR A 41 1.83 -35.81 -32.71
CA THR A 41 0.90 -34.78 -32.18
C THR A 41 1.61 -33.46 -31.89
N ASN A 42 2.90 -33.51 -31.51
CA ASN A 42 3.74 -32.32 -31.34
C ASN A 42 4.04 -31.62 -32.67
N ASP A 43 4.25 -32.35 -33.78
CA ASP A 43 4.46 -31.74 -35.10
C ASP A 43 3.24 -30.94 -35.53
N LEU A 44 2.05 -31.50 -35.32
CA LEU A 44 0.77 -30.83 -35.60
C LEU A 44 0.51 -29.67 -34.64
N SER A 45 0.88 -29.80 -33.37
CA SER A 45 0.81 -28.70 -32.39
C SER A 45 1.69 -27.52 -32.81
N LEU A 46 2.93 -27.78 -33.25
CA LEU A 46 3.85 -26.75 -33.74
C LEU A 46 3.34 -26.08 -35.02
N ALA A 47 2.74 -26.85 -35.93
CA ALA A 47 2.24 -26.35 -37.21
C ALA A 47 0.94 -25.54 -37.08
N THR A 48 0.05 -25.94 -36.18
CA THR A 48 -1.26 -25.28 -35.96
C THR A 48 -1.24 -24.23 -34.85
N GLY A 49 -0.25 -24.26 -33.96
CA GLY A 49 -0.23 -23.46 -32.74
C GLY A 49 -1.21 -23.94 -31.66
N LEU A 50 -1.91 -25.06 -31.88
CA LEU A 50 -2.87 -25.62 -30.92
C LEU A 50 -2.16 -26.44 -29.83
N PRO A 51 -2.62 -26.43 -28.57
CA PRO A 51 -2.14 -27.35 -27.54
C PRO A 51 -2.33 -28.82 -27.96
N GLU A 52 -1.42 -29.71 -27.59
CA GLU A 52 -1.49 -31.14 -27.96
C GLU A 52 -2.82 -31.82 -27.60
N VAL A 53 -3.47 -31.39 -26.51
CA VAL A 53 -4.80 -31.91 -26.11
C VAL A 53 -5.85 -31.59 -27.17
N LYS A 54 -5.89 -30.35 -27.67
CA LYS A 54 -6.80 -29.94 -28.75
C LYS A 54 -6.47 -30.63 -30.07
N VAL A 55 -5.18 -30.85 -30.37
CA VAL A 55 -4.75 -31.61 -31.54
C VAL A 55 -5.27 -33.05 -31.49
N LYS A 56 -5.14 -33.73 -30.35
CA LYS A 56 -5.63 -35.10 -30.17
C LYS A 56 -7.14 -35.19 -30.35
N VAL A 57 -7.89 -34.27 -29.76
CA VAL A 57 -9.36 -34.22 -29.89
C VAL A 57 -9.78 -33.85 -31.32
N GLY A 58 -9.09 -32.91 -31.96
CA GLY A 58 -9.33 -32.53 -33.35
C GLY A 58 -9.06 -33.67 -34.32
N LEU A 59 -7.99 -34.45 -34.12
CA LEU A 59 -7.72 -35.65 -34.91
C LEU A 59 -8.84 -36.68 -34.75
N ALA A 60 -9.33 -36.91 -33.53
CA ALA A 60 -10.45 -37.83 -33.29
C ALA A 60 -11.75 -37.35 -33.97
N GLN A 61 -12.00 -36.03 -34.02
CA GLN A 61 -13.14 -35.46 -34.76
C GLN A 61 -13.00 -35.66 -36.27
N LEU A 62 -11.80 -35.41 -36.83
CA LEU A 62 -11.50 -35.64 -38.24
C LEU A 62 -11.62 -37.12 -38.61
N GLU A 63 -11.19 -38.03 -37.73
CA GLU A 63 -11.36 -39.47 -37.89
C GLU A 63 -12.83 -39.88 -37.87
N ALA A 64 -13.62 -39.38 -36.90
CA ALA A 64 -15.04 -39.66 -36.79
C ALA A 64 -15.85 -39.17 -38.01
N ALA A 65 -15.41 -38.11 -38.65
CA ALA A 65 -16.02 -37.59 -39.88
C ALA A 65 -15.44 -38.17 -41.18
N GLY A 66 -14.48 -39.09 -41.08
CA GLY A 66 -13.85 -39.72 -42.24
C GLY A 66 -12.89 -38.82 -43.04
N ALA A 67 -12.55 -37.63 -42.51
CA ALA A 67 -11.58 -36.72 -43.13
C ALA A 67 -10.13 -37.18 -42.91
N VAL A 68 -9.89 -38.04 -41.91
CA VAL A 68 -8.58 -38.65 -41.61
C VAL A 68 -8.79 -40.12 -41.26
N HIS A 69 -7.85 -40.98 -41.66
CA HIS A 69 -7.81 -42.38 -41.27
C HIS A 69 -6.45 -42.71 -40.64
N ARG A 70 -6.46 -43.22 -39.41
CA ARG A 70 -5.25 -43.76 -38.76
C ARG A 70 -4.98 -45.18 -39.24
N LEU A 71 -3.81 -45.41 -39.82
CA LEU A 71 -3.42 -46.71 -40.38
C LEU A 71 -2.49 -47.52 -39.45
N GLY A 72 -1.83 -46.85 -38.50
CA GLY A 72 -0.92 -47.49 -37.56
C GLY A 72 -0.06 -46.45 -36.82
N ASP A 73 0.65 -46.90 -35.79
CA ASP A 73 1.51 -46.05 -34.96
C ASP A 73 2.90 -46.69 -34.81
N GLU A 74 3.94 -45.86 -34.88
CA GLU A 74 5.33 -46.23 -34.56
C GLU A 74 5.88 -45.29 -33.49
N GLY A 75 5.80 -45.73 -32.23
CA GLY A 75 6.14 -44.89 -31.08
C GLY A 75 5.23 -43.65 -31.03
N PRO A 76 5.78 -42.41 -30.99
CA PRO A 76 4.97 -41.20 -30.98
C PRO A 76 4.47 -40.76 -32.36
N ARG A 77 4.90 -41.43 -33.44
CA ARG A 77 4.52 -41.10 -34.82
C ARG A 77 3.28 -41.90 -35.21
N MET A 78 2.34 -41.19 -35.82
CA MET A 78 1.07 -41.72 -36.33
C MET A 78 1.15 -41.76 -37.85
N LEU A 79 0.75 -42.87 -38.45
CA LEU A 79 0.55 -42.99 -39.88
C LEU A 79 -0.90 -42.62 -40.21
N LEU A 80 -1.08 -41.48 -40.87
CA LEU A 80 -2.38 -40.93 -41.23
C LEU A 80 -2.56 -40.91 -42.75
N ARG A 81 -3.77 -41.23 -43.20
CA ARG A 81 -4.25 -41.05 -44.58
C ARG A 81 -5.36 -40.01 -44.61
N LEU A 82 -5.31 -39.09 -45.55
CA LEU A 82 -6.36 -38.09 -45.74
C LEU A 82 -7.55 -38.67 -46.48
N GLY A 83 -8.75 -38.38 -45.95
CA GLY A 83 -10.03 -38.56 -46.62
C GLY A 83 -10.59 -37.22 -47.12
N PRO A 84 -11.74 -37.23 -47.82
CA PRO A 84 -12.42 -36.01 -48.23
C PRO A 84 -13.00 -35.25 -47.03
N TRP A 85 -13.01 -33.92 -47.11
CA TRP A 85 -13.73 -33.10 -46.13
C TRP A 85 -15.23 -33.14 -46.40
N ASP A 86 -16.01 -33.63 -45.43
CA ASP A 86 -17.47 -33.59 -45.43
C ASP A 86 -17.97 -32.59 -44.39
N GLU A 87 -18.58 -31.50 -44.88
CA GLU A 87 -19.10 -30.42 -44.05
C GLU A 87 -20.24 -30.89 -43.13
N ALA A 88 -21.10 -31.81 -43.58
CA ALA A 88 -22.22 -32.31 -42.79
C ALA A 88 -21.75 -33.24 -41.65
N ALA A 89 -20.77 -34.09 -41.94
CA ALA A 89 -20.12 -34.91 -40.93
C ALA A 89 -19.38 -34.05 -39.89
N MET A 90 -18.70 -32.98 -40.32
CA MET A 90 -18.02 -32.03 -39.43
C MET A 90 -18.99 -31.28 -38.52
N GLN A 91 -20.12 -30.80 -39.06
CA GLN A 91 -21.16 -30.17 -38.24
C GLN A 91 -21.74 -31.13 -37.20
N THR A 92 -21.92 -32.41 -37.55
CA THR A 92 -22.39 -33.44 -36.62
C THR A 92 -21.38 -33.66 -35.48
N THR A 93 -20.09 -33.80 -35.80
CA THR A 93 -19.05 -33.95 -34.76
C THR A 93 -18.94 -32.72 -33.84
N ALA A 94 -19.09 -31.51 -34.38
CA ALA A 94 -19.11 -30.28 -33.62
C ALA A 94 -20.34 -30.17 -32.70
N ALA A 95 -21.52 -30.58 -33.17
CA ALA A 95 -22.73 -30.63 -32.36
C ALA A 95 -22.60 -31.58 -31.16
N ASN A 96 -22.03 -32.77 -31.37
CA ASN A 96 -21.76 -33.74 -30.29
C ASN A 96 -20.80 -33.20 -29.22
N VAL A 97 -19.85 -32.34 -29.60
CA VAL A 97 -18.92 -31.68 -28.67
C VAL A 97 -19.66 -30.64 -27.84
N GLU A 98 -20.51 -29.82 -28.45
CA GLU A 98 -21.29 -28.82 -27.73
C GLU A 98 -22.32 -29.47 -26.78
N GLU A 99 -22.95 -30.57 -27.19
CA GLU A 99 -23.82 -31.36 -26.31
C GLU A 99 -23.05 -31.88 -25.09
N ARG A 100 -21.85 -32.44 -25.29
CA ARG A 100 -20.98 -32.90 -24.21
C ARG A 100 -20.57 -31.75 -23.28
N ARG A 101 -20.23 -30.57 -23.84
CA ARG A 101 -19.95 -29.36 -23.04
C ARG A 101 -21.17 -28.97 -22.21
N GLY A 102 -22.36 -28.96 -22.80
CA GLY A 102 -23.62 -28.71 -22.11
C GLY A 102 -23.81 -29.65 -20.91
N HIS A 103 -23.58 -30.95 -21.10
CA HIS A 103 -23.66 -31.93 -20.02
C HIS A 103 -22.64 -31.66 -18.90
N ARG A 104 -21.38 -31.34 -19.25
CA ARG A 104 -20.34 -31.00 -18.28
C ARG A 104 -20.64 -29.71 -17.52
N ARG A 105 -21.18 -28.69 -18.21
CA ARG A 105 -21.65 -27.44 -17.55
C ARG A 105 -22.77 -27.75 -16.55
N ALA A 106 -23.71 -28.63 -16.90
CA ALA A 106 -24.77 -29.07 -15.99
C ALA A 106 -24.22 -29.82 -14.76
N GLN A 107 -23.27 -30.74 -14.95
CA GLN A 107 -22.60 -31.46 -13.85
C GLN A 107 -21.84 -30.50 -12.93
N LEU A 108 -21.11 -29.53 -13.49
CA LEU A 108 -20.42 -28.51 -12.72
C LEU A 108 -21.41 -27.67 -11.90
N ALA A 109 -22.53 -27.25 -12.51
CA ALA A 109 -23.57 -26.51 -11.81
C ALA A 109 -24.18 -27.30 -10.64
N GLN A 110 -24.38 -28.61 -10.80
CA GLN A 110 -24.82 -29.49 -9.71
C GLN A 110 -23.78 -29.57 -8.59
N MET A 111 -22.49 -29.67 -8.91
CA MET A 111 -21.41 -29.69 -7.91
C MET A 111 -21.29 -28.35 -7.15
N VAL A 112 -21.41 -27.23 -7.87
CA VAL A 112 -21.45 -25.90 -7.25
C VAL A 112 -22.65 -25.79 -6.31
N THR A 113 -23.84 -26.23 -6.75
CA THR A 113 -25.04 -26.29 -5.92
C THR A 113 -24.82 -27.16 -4.68
N TYR A 114 -24.23 -28.34 -4.85
CA TYR A 114 -23.89 -29.25 -3.77
C TYR A 114 -23.00 -28.57 -2.74
N ALA A 115 -21.94 -27.85 -3.16
CA ALA A 115 -20.99 -27.18 -2.28
C ALA A 115 -21.60 -25.95 -1.57
N GLU A 116 -22.43 -25.18 -2.27
CA GLU A 116 -23.00 -23.93 -1.77
C GLU A 116 -24.33 -24.10 -1.03
N ALA A 117 -24.98 -25.27 -1.07
CA ALA A 117 -26.25 -25.50 -0.39
C ALA A 117 -26.15 -25.47 1.15
N ASN A 118 -27.24 -25.06 1.79
CA ASN A 118 -27.46 -25.18 3.25
C ASN A 118 -28.22 -26.46 3.63
N ALA A 119 -28.68 -27.24 2.65
CA ALA A 119 -29.38 -28.51 2.87
C ALA A 119 -28.41 -29.60 3.37
N CYS A 120 -28.97 -30.68 3.92
CA CYS A 120 -28.19 -31.85 4.30
C CYS A 120 -27.41 -32.38 3.09
N ARG A 121 -26.06 -32.47 3.19
CA ARG A 121 -25.21 -32.96 2.09
C ARG A 121 -25.62 -34.35 1.64
N ARG A 122 -25.88 -35.25 2.60
CA ARG A 122 -26.32 -36.63 2.33
C ARG A 122 -27.61 -36.65 1.50
N ARG A 123 -28.57 -35.77 1.79
CA ARG A 123 -29.82 -35.68 1.03
C ARG A 123 -29.59 -35.23 -0.41
N ILE A 124 -28.69 -34.27 -0.63
CA ILE A 124 -28.33 -33.83 -1.99
C ILE A 124 -27.68 -34.98 -2.76
N LEU A 125 -26.77 -35.73 -2.13
CA LEU A 125 -26.13 -36.89 -2.75
C LEU A 125 -27.12 -38.00 -3.09
N LEU A 126 -28.03 -38.34 -2.16
CA LEU A 126 -29.07 -39.34 -2.40
C LEU A 126 -29.96 -38.93 -3.58
N ALA A 127 -30.44 -37.68 -3.60
CA ALA A 127 -31.25 -37.15 -4.70
C ALA A 127 -30.50 -37.11 -6.04
N HIS A 128 -29.18 -36.86 -6.03
CA HIS A 128 -28.36 -36.89 -7.25
C HIS A 128 -28.31 -38.28 -7.89
N PHE A 129 -28.36 -39.35 -7.09
CA PHE A 129 -28.39 -40.74 -7.55
C PHE A 129 -29.80 -41.35 -7.58
N ASP A 130 -30.84 -40.51 -7.48
CA ASP A 130 -32.26 -40.92 -7.40
C ASP A 130 -32.56 -41.94 -6.29
N ASP A 131 -31.78 -41.92 -5.21
CA ASP A 131 -31.95 -42.76 -4.04
C ASP A 131 -32.96 -42.10 -3.08
N GLN A 132 -34.10 -42.77 -2.87
CA GLN A 132 -35.18 -42.30 -2.00
C GLN A 132 -34.99 -42.71 -0.52
N GLY A 133 -33.82 -43.28 -0.18
CA GLY A 133 -33.47 -43.70 1.16
C GLY A 133 -33.42 -42.57 2.20
N PRO A 134 -33.54 -42.89 3.50
CA PRO A 134 -33.49 -41.91 4.57
C PRO A 134 -32.11 -41.24 4.70
N ALA A 135 -32.10 -39.91 4.78
CA ALA A 135 -30.88 -39.12 5.00
C ALA A 135 -30.46 -39.04 6.49
N GLN A 136 -31.20 -39.66 7.42
CA GLN A 136 -30.90 -39.59 8.85
C GLN A 136 -29.64 -40.41 9.19
N ALA A 137 -28.75 -39.82 9.98
CA ALA A 137 -27.59 -40.49 10.57
C ALA A 137 -27.22 -39.80 11.90
N PRO A 138 -26.71 -40.53 12.92
CA PRO A 138 -26.35 -39.96 14.22
C PRO A 138 -25.36 -38.78 14.13
N ARG A 139 -24.39 -38.87 13.21
CA ARG A 139 -23.55 -37.75 12.75
C ARG A 139 -23.65 -37.68 11.22
N CYS A 140 -24.45 -36.74 10.72
CA CYS A 140 -24.85 -36.74 9.31
C CYS A 140 -23.86 -36.02 8.37
N CYS A 141 -23.70 -34.70 8.50
CA CYS A 141 -22.78 -33.88 7.69
C CYS A 141 -22.49 -32.52 8.36
N ASP A 142 -21.54 -31.75 7.82
CA ASP A 142 -21.20 -30.38 8.24
C ASP A 142 -22.44 -29.48 8.40
N ASN A 143 -23.34 -29.46 7.41
CA ASN A 143 -24.56 -28.65 7.43
C ASN A 143 -25.56 -29.12 8.50
N CYS A 144 -25.59 -30.41 8.84
CA CYS A 144 -26.46 -30.93 9.89
C CYS A 144 -25.88 -30.74 11.29
N LEU A 145 -24.56 -30.90 11.45
CA LEU A 145 -23.85 -30.68 12.70
C LEU A 145 -23.93 -29.22 13.14
N THR A 146 -23.80 -28.28 12.19
CA THR A 146 -23.89 -26.84 12.45
C THR A 146 -25.31 -26.33 12.73
N ARG A 147 -26.36 -27.14 12.47
CA ARG A 147 -27.74 -26.84 12.87
C ARG A 147 -28.02 -27.16 14.33
N GLN A 148 -27.16 -27.93 15.00
CA GLN A 148 -27.30 -28.15 16.43
C GLN A 148 -27.00 -26.82 17.14
N PRO A 149 -27.87 -26.38 18.09
CA PRO A 149 -27.72 -25.09 18.72
C PRO A 149 -26.44 -25.04 19.54
N ALA A 150 -25.41 -24.41 18.99
CA ALA A 150 -24.27 -23.95 19.75
C ALA A 150 -24.62 -22.56 20.28
N ILE A 151 -24.70 -22.45 21.61
CA ILE A 151 -24.97 -21.25 22.43
C ILE A 151 -26.43 -21.16 22.90
N SER A 152 -26.57 -21.06 24.22
CA SER A 152 -27.81 -20.91 24.99
C SER A 152 -28.78 -19.95 24.32
N ALA A 153 -29.97 -20.44 23.98
CA ALA A 153 -31.10 -19.57 23.67
C ALA A 153 -31.28 -18.59 24.83
N LEU A 154 -31.24 -17.28 24.56
CA LEU A 154 -31.78 -16.32 25.51
C LEU A 154 -33.25 -16.69 25.74
N PRO A 155 -33.75 -16.62 26.99
CA PRO A 155 -35.17 -16.78 27.25
C PRO A 155 -35.94 -15.85 26.32
N ALA A 156 -36.99 -16.38 25.67
CA ALA A 156 -37.79 -15.63 24.73
C ALA A 156 -38.30 -14.34 25.38
N GLY A 157 -37.87 -13.17 24.87
CA GLY A 157 -38.60 -11.92 25.08
C GLY A 157 -37.80 -10.69 25.45
N ASP A 158 -36.58 -10.79 25.98
CA ASP A 158 -35.87 -9.57 26.41
C ASP A 158 -34.65 -9.26 25.55
N VAL A 159 -34.88 -8.47 24.49
CA VAL A 159 -33.83 -7.94 23.59
C VAL A 159 -33.12 -6.73 24.20
N SER A 160 -33.55 -6.31 25.39
CA SER A 160 -33.09 -5.10 26.08
C SER A 160 -31.65 -5.12 26.63
N PRO A 161 -30.98 -6.28 26.87
CA PRO A 161 -29.58 -6.28 27.31
C PRO A 161 -28.56 -6.49 26.17
N LEU A 162 -28.98 -6.58 24.89
CA LEU A 162 -28.03 -6.82 23.79
C LEU A 162 -27.09 -5.62 23.61
N SER A 163 -25.79 -5.91 23.64
CA SER A 163 -24.73 -4.97 23.29
C SER A 163 -24.95 -4.42 21.87
N GLN A 164 -24.33 -3.28 21.59
CA GLN A 164 -24.43 -2.66 20.26
C GLN A 164 -23.83 -3.58 19.16
N ALA A 165 -22.83 -4.39 19.51
CA ALA A 165 -22.19 -5.36 18.63
C ALA A 165 -23.12 -6.53 18.28
N GLU A 166 -23.84 -7.07 19.28
CA GLU A 166 -24.80 -8.17 19.09
C GLU A 166 -26.00 -7.71 18.26
N ARG A 167 -26.48 -6.49 18.47
CA ARG A 167 -27.51 -5.88 17.61
C ARG A 167 -27.01 -5.72 16.18
N ALA A 168 -25.77 -5.26 15.98
CA ALA A 168 -25.18 -5.15 14.65
C ALA A 168 -25.07 -6.51 13.95
N ALA A 169 -24.72 -7.57 14.67
CA ALA A 169 -24.67 -8.94 14.15
C ALA A 169 -26.01 -9.37 13.55
N LEU A 170 -27.10 -9.21 14.31
CA LEU A 170 -28.45 -9.58 13.85
C LEU A 170 -28.91 -8.72 12.68
N ILE A 171 -28.61 -7.41 12.68
CA ILE A 171 -28.90 -6.52 11.55
C ILE A 171 -28.18 -6.99 10.28
N ILE A 172 -26.90 -7.37 10.38
CA ILE A 172 -26.12 -7.86 9.25
C ILE A 172 -26.72 -9.17 8.71
N LEU A 173 -27.03 -10.12 9.59
CA LEU A 173 -27.61 -11.41 9.18
C LEU A 173 -29.00 -11.24 8.53
N ASP A 174 -29.86 -10.41 9.11
CA ASP A 174 -31.20 -10.12 8.58
C ASP A 174 -31.11 -9.38 7.23
N ALA A 175 -30.17 -8.44 7.11
CA ALA A 175 -29.89 -7.77 5.84
C ALA A 175 -29.48 -8.78 4.75
N VAL A 176 -28.59 -9.73 5.05
CA VAL A 176 -28.21 -10.79 4.10
C VAL A 176 -29.37 -11.74 3.80
N GLN A 177 -30.24 -12.06 4.77
CA GLN A 177 -31.38 -12.95 4.56
C GLN A 177 -32.41 -12.36 3.60
N ARG A 178 -32.78 -11.09 3.80
CA ARG A 178 -33.91 -10.46 3.10
C ARG A 178 -33.51 -9.82 1.78
N TRP A 179 -32.21 -9.75 1.48
CA TRP A 179 -31.78 -9.09 0.26
C TRP A 179 -32.01 -9.93 -1.00
N LYS A 180 -32.60 -9.28 -2.01
CA LYS A 180 -32.70 -9.79 -3.38
C LYS A 180 -31.44 -9.63 -4.24
N TRP A 181 -30.52 -8.73 -3.88
CA TRP A 181 -29.30 -8.44 -4.65
C TRP A 181 -28.14 -9.20 -4.02
N GLU A 182 -27.44 -9.99 -4.82
CA GLU A 182 -26.29 -10.75 -4.35
C GLU A 182 -25.09 -9.80 -4.16
N VAL A 183 -24.89 -9.34 -2.93
CA VAL A 183 -23.87 -8.34 -2.59
C VAL A 183 -22.69 -8.96 -1.86
N GLY A 184 -21.50 -8.49 -2.20
CA GLY A 184 -20.25 -8.83 -1.50
C GLY A 184 -20.05 -8.00 -0.23
N ARG A 185 -18.97 -8.32 0.50
CA ARG A 185 -18.64 -7.73 1.81
C ARG A 185 -18.61 -6.20 1.82
N GLU A 186 -17.82 -5.61 0.93
CA GLU A 186 -17.63 -4.16 0.87
C GLU A 186 -18.96 -3.44 0.58
N LYS A 187 -19.72 -3.96 -0.39
CA LYS A 187 -20.97 -3.36 -0.81
C LYS A 187 -22.03 -3.39 0.29
N LEU A 188 -22.16 -4.53 0.98
CA LEU A 188 -23.02 -4.67 2.16
C LEU A 188 -22.64 -3.66 3.25
N ALA A 189 -21.35 -3.51 3.54
CA ALA A 189 -20.86 -2.56 4.53
C ALA A 189 -21.18 -1.10 4.15
N GLN A 190 -20.97 -0.71 2.88
CA GLN A 190 -21.30 0.62 2.37
C GLN A 190 -22.78 0.95 2.54
N MET A 191 -23.65 -0.04 2.33
CA MET A 191 -25.10 0.12 2.41
C MET A 191 -25.56 0.26 3.86
N LEU A 192 -25.12 -0.65 4.73
CA LEU A 192 -25.42 -0.57 6.17
C LEU A 192 -24.88 0.72 6.81
N LYS A 193 -23.77 1.26 6.31
CA LYS A 193 -23.20 2.55 6.75
C LYS A 193 -24.03 3.77 6.32
N GLY A 194 -24.78 3.67 5.23
CA GLY A 194 -25.44 4.81 4.58
C GLY A 194 -24.53 5.61 3.65
N SER A 195 -23.61 4.94 2.95
CA SER A 195 -22.65 5.58 2.03
C SER A 195 -23.34 6.23 0.83
N ARG A 196 -22.93 7.46 0.49
CA ARG A 196 -23.39 8.21 -0.70
C ARG A 196 -22.62 7.88 -1.98
N ALA A 197 -21.85 6.79 -2.00
CA ALA A 197 -21.10 6.39 -3.20
C ALA A 197 -22.02 6.26 -4.42
N LYS A 198 -21.52 6.67 -5.59
CA LYS A 198 -22.32 6.78 -6.83
C LYS A 198 -23.04 5.47 -7.19
N GLU A 199 -22.35 4.34 -7.05
CA GLU A 199 -22.92 3.01 -7.30
C GLU A 199 -24.07 2.68 -6.34
N VAL A 200 -23.99 3.10 -5.08
CA VAL A 200 -25.03 2.82 -4.07
C VAL A 200 -26.35 3.54 -4.43
N GLN A 201 -26.25 4.72 -5.02
CA GLN A 201 -27.40 5.45 -5.53
C GLN A 201 -27.89 4.89 -6.87
N GLN A 202 -26.96 4.58 -7.78
CA GLN A 202 -27.26 4.06 -9.12
C GLN A 202 -28.03 2.74 -9.07
N PHE A 203 -27.67 1.83 -8.17
CA PHE A 203 -28.35 0.54 -8.00
C PHE A 203 -29.54 0.62 -7.02
N GLY A 204 -29.90 1.82 -6.54
CA GLY A 204 -31.06 2.04 -5.69
C GLY A 204 -30.95 1.46 -4.28
N TYR A 205 -29.74 1.15 -3.81
CA TYR A 205 -29.51 0.56 -2.49
C TYR A 205 -29.88 1.50 -1.34
N ASN A 206 -29.87 2.80 -1.59
CA ASN A 206 -30.33 3.83 -0.67
C ASN A 206 -31.83 3.76 -0.33
N ARG A 207 -32.63 3.01 -1.09
CA ARG A 207 -34.06 2.81 -0.83
C ARG A 207 -34.34 1.64 0.13
N SER A 208 -33.31 0.90 0.56
CA SER A 208 -33.44 -0.23 1.47
C SER A 208 -33.72 0.22 2.90
N THR A 209 -34.56 -0.52 3.63
CA THR A 209 -34.82 -0.29 5.06
C THR A 209 -33.59 -0.48 5.95
N TYR A 210 -32.56 -1.17 5.44
CA TYR A 210 -31.28 -1.39 6.10
C TYR A 210 -30.23 -0.31 5.81
N TYR A 211 -30.50 0.59 4.86
CA TYR A 211 -29.57 1.64 4.50
C TYR A 211 -29.33 2.58 5.69
N GLY A 212 -28.07 2.76 6.09
CA GLY A 212 -27.70 3.61 7.22
C GLY A 212 -27.99 3.03 8.61
N ARG A 213 -28.49 1.79 8.74
CA ARG A 213 -28.82 1.20 10.07
C ARG A 213 -27.61 1.03 10.99
N LEU A 214 -26.40 1.01 10.44
CA LEU A 214 -25.13 0.93 11.16
C LEU A 214 -24.32 2.23 11.03
N GLU A 215 -24.97 3.39 10.84
CA GLU A 215 -24.27 4.66 10.61
C GLU A 215 -23.31 5.09 11.74
N VAL A 216 -23.57 4.63 12.97
CA VAL A 216 -22.73 4.90 14.15
C VAL A 216 -21.34 4.29 14.00
N PHE A 217 -21.26 3.15 13.31
CA PHE A 217 -20.01 2.45 13.01
C PHE A 217 -19.31 3.07 11.79
N THR A 218 -17.99 2.98 11.76
CA THR A 218 -17.21 3.28 10.56
C THR A 218 -17.35 2.15 9.55
N LEU A 219 -17.06 2.44 8.27
CA LEU A 219 -17.12 1.43 7.21
C LEU A 219 -16.23 0.21 7.53
N ARG A 220 -14.99 0.47 7.98
CA ARG A 220 -14.02 -0.58 8.36
C ARG A 220 -14.51 -1.42 9.56
N GLU A 221 -15.20 -0.81 10.51
CA GLU A 221 -15.79 -1.55 11.64
C GLU A 221 -16.88 -2.50 11.17
N ILE A 222 -17.77 -2.06 10.28
CA ILE A 222 -18.82 -2.92 9.71
C ILE A 222 -18.19 -4.06 8.91
N GLU A 223 -17.16 -3.80 8.10
CA GLU A 223 -16.43 -4.85 7.38
C GLU A 223 -15.77 -5.86 8.32
N ASN A 224 -15.21 -5.41 9.44
CA ASN A 224 -14.64 -6.29 10.47
C ASN A 224 -15.72 -7.15 11.15
N LEU A 225 -16.90 -6.59 11.43
CA LEU A 225 -18.03 -7.35 11.99
C LEU A 225 -18.50 -8.43 11.00
N ILE A 226 -18.64 -8.10 9.71
CA ILE A 226 -18.95 -9.08 8.67
C ILE A 226 -17.85 -10.15 8.58
N GLY A 227 -16.58 -9.76 8.67
CA GLY A 227 -15.44 -10.69 8.71
C GLY A 227 -15.54 -11.68 9.86
N GLN A 228 -15.84 -11.20 11.07
CA GLN A 228 -16.03 -12.08 12.24
C GLN A 228 -17.20 -13.04 12.06
N LEU A 229 -18.32 -12.60 11.49
CA LEU A 229 -19.45 -13.47 11.19
C LEU A 229 -19.11 -14.56 10.17
N ILE A 230 -18.19 -14.28 9.23
CA ILE A 230 -17.66 -15.29 8.31
C ILE A 230 -16.75 -16.27 9.05
N THR A 231 -15.78 -15.77 9.82
CA THR A 231 -14.82 -16.60 10.58
C THR A 231 -15.51 -17.50 11.60
N GLN A 232 -16.55 -17.00 12.27
CA GLN A 232 -17.35 -17.78 13.23
C GLN A 232 -18.38 -18.70 12.55
N GLY A 233 -18.49 -18.65 11.22
CA GLY A 233 -19.34 -19.55 10.43
C GLY A 233 -20.83 -19.22 10.45
N TYR A 234 -21.23 -17.97 10.69
CA TYR A 234 -22.61 -17.49 10.53
C TYR A 234 -22.89 -17.01 9.09
N LEU A 235 -21.86 -16.50 8.41
CA LEU A 235 -21.89 -16.16 7.00
C LEU A 235 -20.88 -17.00 6.21
N LYS A 236 -21.14 -17.19 4.93
CA LYS A 236 -20.20 -17.75 3.96
C LYS A 236 -20.15 -16.87 2.72
N VAL A 237 -19.00 -16.93 2.05
CA VAL A 237 -18.79 -16.29 0.76
C VAL A 237 -18.96 -17.35 -0.32
N ILE A 238 -19.81 -17.08 -1.31
CA ILE A 238 -20.07 -17.97 -2.45
C ILE A 238 -19.86 -17.22 -3.78
N GLY A 239 -19.84 -17.94 -4.89
CA GLY A 239 -19.68 -17.35 -6.22
C GLY A 239 -18.23 -17.17 -6.69
N GLY A 240 -18.11 -16.75 -7.95
CA GLY A 240 -16.86 -16.61 -8.74
C GLY A 240 -16.21 -15.23 -8.63
N ASP A 241 -15.99 -14.60 -9.78
CA ASP A 241 -15.39 -13.25 -9.94
C ASP A 241 -16.07 -12.14 -9.14
N ARG A 242 -17.34 -12.36 -8.76
CA ARG A 242 -18.12 -11.46 -7.90
C ARG A 242 -18.62 -12.25 -6.69
N PRO A 243 -17.81 -12.38 -5.64
CA PRO A 243 -18.18 -13.15 -4.45
C PRO A 243 -19.28 -12.44 -3.67
N VAL A 244 -20.28 -13.21 -3.23
CA VAL A 244 -21.48 -12.70 -2.54
C VAL A 244 -21.67 -13.39 -1.21
N LEU A 245 -22.29 -12.70 -0.27
CA LEU A 245 -22.53 -13.21 1.08
C LEU A 245 -23.82 -14.02 1.16
N ARG A 246 -23.76 -15.18 1.82
CA ARG A 246 -24.92 -15.99 2.17
C ARG A 246 -24.88 -16.43 3.63
N LEU A 247 -26.06 -16.66 4.19
CA LEU A 247 -26.19 -17.29 5.50
C LEU A 247 -25.74 -18.75 5.46
N THR A 248 -25.08 -19.20 6.52
CA THR A 248 -24.89 -20.62 6.81
C THR A 248 -26.11 -21.17 7.56
N PRO A 249 -26.25 -22.50 7.74
CA PRO A 249 -27.29 -23.05 8.62
C PRO A 249 -27.23 -22.50 10.05
N ARG A 250 -26.02 -22.26 10.57
CA ARG A 250 -25.78 -21.62 11.87
C ARG A 250 -26.25 -20.16 11.90
N GLY A 251 -25.93 -19.38 10.86
CA GLY A 251 -26.42 -18.02 10.66
C GLY A 251 -27.95 -17.92 10.70
N GLN A 252 -28.60 -18.83 9.97
CA GLN A 252 -30.05 -18.88 9.88
C GLN A 252 -30.71 -19.27 11.21
N ALA A 253 -30.15 -20.26 11.92
CA ALA A 253 -30.63 -20.65 13.24
C ALA A 253 -30.47 -19.51 14.27
N ALA A 254 -29.33 -18.83 14.27
CA ALA A 254 -29.06 -17.71 15.19
C ALA A 254 -29.99 -16.53 14.97
N LEU A 255 -30.29 -16.23 13.70
CA LEU A 255 -31.22 -15.16 13.34
C LEU A 255 -32.67 -15.50 13.74
N GLN A 256 -33.10 -16.75 13.53
CA GLN A 256 -34.43 -17.22 13.97
C GLN A 256 -34.58 -17.18 15.50
N ALA A 257 -33.54 -17.59 16.22
CA ALA A 257 -33.51 -17.58 17.68
C ALA A 257 -33.25 -16.19 18.29
N ARG A 258 -32.94 -15.17 17.47
CA ARG A 258 -32.43 -13.86 17.91
C ARG A 258 -31.29 -14.00 18.94
N ALA A 259 -30.40 -14.96 18.71
CA ALA A 259 -29.33 -15.30 19.64
C ALA A 259 -28.32 -14.17 19.76
N ALA A 260 -27.74 -14.00 20.96
CA ALA A 260 -26.58 -13.14 21.16
C ALA A 260 -25.38 -13.72 20.40
N ILE A 261 -24.80 -12.93 19.50
CA ILE A 261 -23.61 -13.30 18.73
C ILE A 261 -22.45 -12.44 19.23
N PRO A 262 -21.47 -13.01 19.96
CA PRO A 262 -20.36 -12.25 20.50
C PRO A 262 -19.45 -11.78 19.37
N LEU A 263 -19.49 -10.47 19.10
CA LEU A 263 -18.60 -9.79 18.16
C LEU A 263 -17.70 -8.80 18.90
N HIS A 264 -16.44 -8.76 18.53
CA HIS A 264 -15.45 -7.83 19.08
C HIS A 264 -15.54 -6.49 18.35
N LEU A 265 -15.78 -5.40 19.09
CA LEU A 265 -15.62 -4.03 18.60
C LEU A 265 -14.23 -3.51 18.95
N PRO A 266 -13.52 -2.82 18.03
CA PRO A 266 -12.18 -2.29 18.30
C PRO A 266 -12.19 -1.09 19.26
N ARG A 267 -13.37 -0.59 19.66
CA ARG A 267 -13.54 0.57 20.53
C ARG A 267 -14.21 0.18 21.85
N THR A 268 -13.81 0.86 22.91
CA THR A 268 -14.48 0.73 24.21
C THR A 268 -15.85 1.42 24.19
N ALA A 269 -16.78 1.01 25.06
CA ALA A 269 -18.09 1.67 25.17
C ALA A 269 -17.98 3.18 25.46
N GLU A 270 -16.90 3.57 26.13
CA GLU A 270 -16.57 4.94 26.51
C GLU A 270 -16.20 5.81 25.30
N GLU A 271 -15.42 5.27 24.35
CA GLU A 271 -15.06 5.97 23.10
C GLU A 271 -16.28 6.18 22.17
N ILE A 272 -17.25 5.28 22.22
CA ILE A 272 -18.51 5.41 21.47
C ILE A 272 -19.38 6.51 22.09
N ALA A 273 -19.50 6.54 23.42
CA ALA A 273 -20.23 7.58 24.15
C ALA A 273 -19.60 8.97 23.91
N GLN A 274 -18.27 9.09 23.94
CA GLN A 274 -17.56 10.34 23.66
C GLN A 274 -17.78 10.84 22.22
N LYS A 275 -17.80 9.94 21.24
CA LYS A 275 -18.08 10.30 19.84
C LYS A 275 -19.53 10.77 19.66
N GLN A 276 -20.49 10.16 20.36
CA GLN A 276 -21.88 10.60 20.36
C GLN A 276 -22.03 11.97 21.03
N ALA A 277 -21.36 12.19 22.17
CA ALA A 277 -21.33 13.49 22.85
C ALA A 277 -20.70 14.58 21.97
N LEU A 278 -19.61 14.27 21.26
CA LEU A 278 -18.96 15.17 20.31
C LEU A 278 -19.87 15.54 19.12
N GLN A 279 -20.65 14.58 18.61
CA GLN A 279 -21.62 14.82 17.54
C GLN A 279 -22.80 15.67 18.03
N ALA A 280 -23.29 15.41 19.25
CA ALA A 280 -24.34 16.22 19.88
C ALA A 280 -23.89 17.66 20.15
N ALA A 281 -22.63 17.86 20.55
CA ALA A 281 -22.05 19.17 20.82
C ALA A 281 -21.70 19.99 19.54
N GLY A 282 -21.86 19.41 18.34
CA GLY A 282 -21.65 20.15 17.08
C GLY A 282 -20.20 20.46 16.71
N GLY A 283 -19.20 19.83 17.36
CA GLY A 283 -17.78 19.96 16.99
C GLY A 283 -16.80 19.94 18.17
N THR A 284 -15.51 19.89 17.86
CA THR A 284 -14.44 19.71 18.87
C THR A 284 -14.27 20.91 19.81
N VAL A 285 -14.46 22.13 19.30
CA VAL A 285 -14.33 23.38 20.07
C VAL A 285 -15.51 23.52 21.02
N HIS A 286 -16.73 23.32 20.53
CA HIS A 286 -17.96 23.35 21.34
C HIS A 286 -17.97 22.29 22.45
N TYR A 287 -17.51 21.08 22.16
CA TYR A 287 -17.40 20.06 23.20
C TYR A 287 -16.37 20.43 24.28
N THR A 288 -15.30 21.17 23.94
CA THR A 288 -14.37 21.74 24.93
C THR A 288 -15.07 22.74 25.84
N HIS A 289 -15.88 23.63 25.25
CA HIS A 289 -16.60 24.69 25.95
C HIS A 289 -17.60 24.11 26.95
N GLN A 290 -18.41 23.13 26.53
CA GLN A 290 -19.36 22.44 27.42
C GLN A 290 -18.67 21.79 28.62
N LEU A 291 -17.55 21.10 28.42
CA LEU A 291 -16.83 20.44 29.51
C LEU A 291 -16.18 21.45 30.47
N LEU A 292 -15.82 22.64 29.99
CA LEU A 292 -15.35 23.74 30.83
C LEU A 292 -16.50 24.31 31.68
N GLU A 293 -17.71 24.43 31.11
CA GLU A 293 -18.92 24.86 31.85
C GLU A 293 -19.35 23.83 32.91
N GLU A 294 -19.05 22.55 32.71
CA GLU A 294 -19.18 21.49 33.73
C GLU A 294 -18.16 21.64 34.88
N GLY A 295 -17.25 22.61 34.82
CA GLY A 295 -16.29 22.93 35.88
C GLY A 295 -14.97 22.17 35.80
N LEU A 296 -14.69 21.45 34.72
CA LEU A 296 -13.44 20.72 34.55
C LEU A 296 -12.29 21.67 34.16
N SER A 297 -11.11 21.44 34.71
CA SER A 297 -9.88 22.14 34.32
C SER A 297 -9.39 21.71 32.92
N PRO A 298 -8.55 22.53 32.24
CA PRO A 298 -7.98 22.15 30.93
C PRO A 298 -7.27 20.80 30.92
N ALA A 299 -6.59 20.42 32.01
CA ALA A 299 -5.95 19.13 32.17
C ALA A 299 -6.95 17.96 32.28
N GLU A 300 -8.03 18.14 33.06
CA GLU A 300 -9.09 17.14 33.19
C GLU A 300 -9.88 16.98 31.88
N ILE A 301 -10.12 18.07 31.15
CA ILE A 301 -10.73 18.05 29.82
C ILE A 301 -9.83 17.29 28.84
N ALA A 302 -8.51 17.51 28.90
CA ALA A 302 -7.54 16.81 28.06
C ALA A 302 -7.57 15.30 28.34
N GLN A 303 -7.55 14.91 29.61
CA GLN A 303 -7.63 13.52 30.05
C GLN A 303 -8.96 12.86 29.64
N ARG A 304 -10.09 13.50 29.93
CA ARG A 304 -11.44 12.99 29.62
C ARG A 304 -11.68 12.81 28.12
N ARG A 305 -10.99 13.59 27.28
CA ARG A 305 -11.13 13.54 25.82
C ARG A 305 -10.00 12.79 25.11
N GLY A 306 -9.00 12.31 25.84
CA GLY A 306 -7.81 11.70 25.24
C GLY A 306 -7.04 12.64 24.31
N LEU A 307 -7.06 13.95 24.59
CA LEU A 307 -6.34 14.97 23.82
C LEU A 307 -5.12 15.46 24.60
N VAL A 308 -4.14 16.01 23.88
CA VAL A 308 -3.02 16.71 24.52
C VAL A 308 -3.50 18.05 25.04
N GLU A 309 -3.07 18.44 26.23
CA GLU A 309 -3.49 19.67 26.91
C GLU A 309 -3.30 20.95 26.04
N SER A 310 -2.24 20.98 25.22
CA SER A 310 -2.00 22.07 24.25
C SER A 310 -3.10 22.23 23.19
N THR A 311 -3.80 21.15 22.84
CA THR A 311 -4.95 21.18 21.93
C THR A 311 -6.16 21.81 22.63
N ILE A 312 -6.37 21.49 23.91
CA ILE A 312 -7.42 22.10 24.73
C ILE A 312 -7.17 23.59 24.88
N TYR A 313 -5.95 24.00 25.24
CA TYR A 313 -5.58 25.42 25.30
C TYR A 313 -5.72 26.14 23.96
N SER A 314 -5.50 25.47 22.83
CA SER A 314 -5.74 26.05 21.50
C SER A 314 -7.23 26.32 21.25
N HIS A 315 -8.12 25.39 21.62
CA HIS A 315 -9.56 25.61 21.55
C HIS A 315 -10.01 26.72 22.50
N LEU A 316 -9.46 26.76 23.72
CA LEU A 316 -9.78 27.78 24.72
C LEU A 316 -9.28 29.17 24.30
N ALA A 317 -8.09 29.28 23.72
CA ALA A 317 -7.58 30.55 23.18
C ALA A 317 -8.49 31.08 22.06
N GLN A 318 -8.99 30.21 21.18
CA GLN A 318 -9.99 30.58 20.17
C GLN A 318 -11.28 31.08 20.83
N LEU A 319 -11.83 30.33 21.79
CA LEU A 319 -13.07 30.70 22.49
C LEU A 319 -12.94 32.02 23.28
N ILE A 320 -11.76 32.28 23.84
CA ILE A 320 -11.42 33.54 24.53
C ILE A 320 -11.35 34.70 23.52
N GLY A 321 -10.70 34.52 22.37
CA GLY A 321 -10.69 35.51 21.29
C GLY A 321 -12.10 35.83 20.78
N GLU A 322 -12.94 34.79 20.63
CA GLU A 322 -14.36 34.91 20.27
C GLU A 322 -15.23 35.47 21.42
N GLY A 323 -14.75 35.46 22.67
CA GLY A 323 -15.45 36.02 23.84
C GLY A 323 -16.49 35.11 24.46
N LYS A 324 -16.46 33.82 24.12
CA LYS A 324 -17.37 32.80 24.64
C LYS A 324 -16.88 32.24 25.97
N VAL A 325 -15.61 32.42 26.31
CA VAL A 325 -14.98 31.96 27.55
C VAL A 325 -14.19 33.10 28.19
N SER A 326 -14.37 33.29 29.50
CA SER A 326 -13.60 34.27 30.28
C SER A 326 -12.17 33.78 30.53
N LEU A 327 -11.19 34.68 30.37
CA LEU A 327 -9.77 34.36 30.57
C LEU A 327 -9.47 33.82 31.98
N SER A 328 -10.12 34.38 33.01
CA SER A 328 -9.97 33.99 34.41
C SER A 328 -10.46 32.58 34.74
N ALA A 329 -11.33 32.00 33.89
CA ALA A 329 -11.79 30.62 34.03
C ALA A 329 -10.74 29.60 33.53
N VAL A 330 -9.73 30.05 32.78
CA VAL A 330 -8.76 29.19 32.09
C VAL A 330 -7.33 29.41 32.59
N VAL A 331 -6.96 30.65 32.91
CA VAL A 331 -5.62 31.03 33.35
C VAL A 331 -5.71 31.69 34.73
N PRO A 332 -4.88 31.30 35.72
CA PRO A 332 -4.87 31.93 37.03
C PRO A 332 -4.53 33.43 36.97
N GLU A 333 -5.18 34.23 37.81
CA GLU A 333 -5.03 35.69 37.87
C GLU A 333 -3.57 36.19 38.02
N PRO A 334 -2.69 35.54 38.84
CA PRO A 334 -1.29 35.94 38.94
C PRO A 334 -0.53 35.79 37.61
N VAL A 335 -0.85 34.76 36.83
CA VAL A 335 -0.25 34.50 35.52
C VAL A 335 -0.73 35.54 34.51
N ILE A 336 -2.03 35.88 34.51
CA ILE A 336 -2.59 36.91 33.63
C ILE A 336 -1.86 38.24 33.80
N LYS A 337 -1.65 38.68 35.06
CA LYS A 337 -0.96 39.94 35.36
C LYS A 337 0.48 39.95 34.85
N GLN A 338 1.23 38.89 35.13
CA GLN A 338 2.63 38.77 34.70
C GLN A 338 2.75 38.80 33.16
N VAL A 339 1.90 38.05 32.46
CA VAL A 339 1.91 38.01 30.99
C VAL A 339 1.52 39.36 30.39
N ARG A 340 0.53 40.06 30.94
CA ARG A 340 0.15 41.42 30.47
C ARG A 340 1.28 42.42 30.63
N THR A 341 1.99 42.40 31.76
CA THR A 341 3.17 43.26 31.96
C THR A 341 4.27 42.96 30.91
N ALA A 342 4.53 41.67 30.64
CA ALA A 342 5.49 41.27 29.61
C ALA A 342 5.05 41.70 28.19
N ILE A 343 3.75 41.64 27.86
CA ILE A 343 3.21 42.14 26.58
C ILE A 343 3.50 43.63 26.40
N VAL A 344 3.26 44.44 27.44
CA VAL A 344 3.52 45.89 27.42
C VAL A 344 5.00 46.20 27.24
N GLN A 345 5.88 45.45 27.92
CA GLN A 345 7.34 45.63 27.81
C GLN A 345 7.89 45.25 26.42
N VAL A 346 7.33 44.23 25.79
CA VAL A 346 7.73 43.79 24.44
C VAL A 346 7.15 44.72 23.35
N GLY A 347 6.00 45.34 23.59
CA GLY A 347 5.32 46.21 22.64
C GLY A 347 4.70 45.48 21.43
N ASN A 348 4.77 44.15 21.38
CA ASN A 348 4.18 43.32 20.32
C ASN A 348 3.53 42.06 20.91
N ALA A 349 2.20 42.08 21.02
CA ALA A 349 1.40 40.97 21.56
C ALA A 349 1.43 39.70 20.69
N SER A 350 1.84 39.78 19.42
CA SER A 350 1.88 38.62 18.52
C SER A 350 3.18 37.81 18.63
N ALA A 351 4.21 38.35 19.30
CA ALA A 351 5.51 37.71 19.45
C ALA A 351 5.61 36.94 20.78
N LEU A 352 5.18 35.67 20.79
CA LEU A 352 5.14 34.84 22.00
C LEU A 352 6.52 34.55 22.61
N ALA A 353 7.58 34.42 21.80
CA ALA A 353 8.92 34.09 22.29
C ALA A 353 9.58 35.24 23.09
N PRO A 354 9.55 36.50 22.64
CA PRO A 354 9.97 37.65 23.46
C PRO A 354 9.17 37.80 24.76
N ILE A 355 7.85 37.57 24.73
CA ILE A 355 7.00 37.61 25.93
C ILE A 355 7.42 36.52 26.91
N LYS A 356 7.63 35.28 26.42
CA LYS A 356 8.07 34.15 27.26
C LYS A 356 9.44 34.38 27.90
N ALA A 357 10.36 35.07 27.22
CA ALA A 357 11.69 35.35 27.76
C ALA A 357 11.68 36.24 29.03
N LEU A 358 10.60 36.99 29.25
CA LEU A 358 10.39 37.84 30.43
C LEU A 358 9.61 37.15 31.55
N LEU A 359 9.23 35.88 31.36
CA LEU A 359 8.33 35.16 32.26
C LEU A 359 9.01 33.91 32.86
N PRO A 360 8.67 33.52 34.10
CA PRO A 360 9.17 32.29 34.72
C PRO A 360 8.89 31.04 33.88
N ASP A 361 9.72 30.00 34.02
CA ASP A 361 9.56 28.71 33.34
C ASP A 361 8.22 28.02 33.63
N SER A 362 7.63 28.29 34.80
CA SER A 362 6.34 27.76 35.22
C SER A 362 5.14 28.23 34.39
N ILE A 363 5.26 29.33 33.62
CA ILE A 363 4.18 29.82 32.75
C ILE A 363 4.33 29.20 31.36
N SER A 364 3.35 28.42 30.92
CA SER A 364 3.43 27.73 29.62
C SER A 364 3.17 28.66 28.43
N TYR A 365 3.64 28.29 27.24
CA TYR A 365 3.35 29.03 26.00
C TYR A 365 1.84 29.06 25.71
N GLU A 366 1.13 28.02 26.11
CA GLU A 366 -0.31 27.85 25.99
C GLU A 366 -1.07 28.88 26.82
N GLN A 367 -0.66 29.10 28.07
CA GLN A 367 -1.24 30.14 28.95
C GLN A 367 -0.96 31.53 28.40
N ILE A 368 0.25 31.79 27.91
CA ILE A 368 0.60 33.06 27.26
C ILE A 368 -0.31 33.31 26.06
N ARG A 369 -0.56 32.27 25.24
CA ARG A 369 -1.44 32.37 24.07
C ARG A 369 -2.87 32.76 24.43
N CYS A 370 -3.44 32.18 25.48
CA CYS A 370 -4.78 32.56 25.97
C CYS A 370 -4.83 34.04 26.40
N VAL A 371 -3.82 34.51 27.14
CA VAL A 371 -3.75 35.92 27.58
C VAL A 371 -3.53 36.86 26.38
N VAL A 372 -2.74 36.45 25.38
CA VAL A 372 -2.51 37.23 24.16
C VAL A 372 -3.79 37.36 23.32
N GLU A 373 -4.57 36.29 23.15
CA GLU A 373 -5.83 36.37 22.40
C GLU A 373 -6.88 37.22 23.14
N ALA A 374 -6.93 37.16 24.48
CA ALA A 374 -7.71 38.08 25.28
C ALA A 374 -7.24 39.54 25.12
N TRP A 375 -5.93 39.78 25.18
CA TRP A 375 -5.33 41.10 25.00
C TRP A 375 -5.61 41.67 23.60
N LYS A 376 -5.51 40.84 22.55
CA LYS A 376 -5.84 41.24 21.17
C LYS A 376 -7.30 41.60 21.03
N ARG A 377 -8.20 40.87 21.69
CA ARG A 377 -9.64 41.18 21.73
C ARG A 377 -9.90 42.51 22.45
N GLU A 378 -9.27 42.71 23.62
CA GLU A 378 -9.38 43.94 24.43
C GLU A 378 -8.81 45.16 23.71
N GLN A 379 -7.72 45.00 22.96
CA GLN A 379 -7.13 46.03 22.09
C GLN A 379 -7.90 46.21 20.78
N GLY A 380 -8.59 45.16 20.31
CA GLY A 380 -9.40 45.14 19.09
C GLY A 380 -10.73 45.90 19.19
N ASP A 381 -11.13 46.32 20.38
CA ASP A 381 -12.23 47.28 20.59
C ASP A 381 -11.77 48.75 20.47
N ALA A 382 -10.49 48.97 20.16
CA ALA A 382 -9.93 50.29 19.87
C ALA A 382 -8.90 50.24 18.72
N GLY A 383 -9.37 50.14 17.47
CA GLY A 383 -8.62 50.57 16.28
C GLY A 383 -8.08 49.49 15.34
N GLY A 384 -8.94 48.97 14.45
CA GLY A 384 -8.52 48.29 13.23
C GLY A 384 -8.58 49.25 12.03
N PHE A 385 -7.58 49.20 11.15
CA PHE A 385 -7.64 49.91 9.86
C PHE A 385 -8.73 49.33 8.98
N THR A 386 -9.51 50.20 8.34
CA THR A 386 -10.48 49.76 7.33
C THR A 386 -9.76 49.14 6.13
N GLU A 387 -10.46 48.31 5.35
CA GLU A 387 -9.92 47.71 4.12
C GLU A 387 -9.34 48.78 3.17
N LEU A 388 -10.00 49.94 3.12
CA LEU A 388 -9.56 51.10 2.35
C LEU A 388 -8.25 51.70 2.91
N GLN A 389 -8.11 51.83 4.23
CA GLN A 389 -6.88 52.29 4.88
C GLN A 389 -5.71 51.31 4.69
N GLN A 390 -5.99 49.99 4.68
CA GLN A 390 -4.97 48.97 4.40
C GLN A 390 -4.43 49.09 2.98
N ILE A 391 -5.31 49.24 1.98
CA ILE A 391 -4.91 49.41 0.57
C ILE A 391 -4.08 50.71 0.39
N ILE A 392 -4.41 51.79 1.11
CA ILE A 392 -3.62 53.02 1.10
C ILE A 392 -2.21 52.79 1.67
N LEU A 393 -2.10 52.12 2.82
CA LEU A 393 -0.82 51.85 3.46
C LEU A 393 0.09 50.96 2.60
N GLU A 394 -0.47 49.95 1.93
CA GLU A 394 0.25 49.09 0.99
C GLU A 394 0.67 49.84 -0.27
N GLY A 395 -0.21 50.69 -0.81
CA GLY A 395 0.10 51.56 -1.95
C GLY A 395 1.26 52.52 -1.65
N VAL A 396 1.25 53.18 -0.48
CA VAL A 396 2.37 54.05 -0.07
C VAL A 396 3.64 53.24 0.20
N ARG A 397 3.53 52.03 0.76
CA ARG A 397 4.68 51.13 0.99
C ARG A 397 5.39 50.75 -0.31
N SER A 398 4.64 50.57 -1.40
CA SER A 398 5.20 50.24 -2.71
C SER A 398 5.85 51.43 -3.43
N LEU A 399 5.53 52.68 -3.03
CA LEU A 399 6.05 53.91 -3.63
C LEU A 399 6.39 54.97 -2.56
N PRO A 400 7.27 54.65 -1.59
CA PRO A 400 7.52 55.52 -0.45
C PRO A 400 8.15 56.83 -0.92
N GLY A 401 7.53 57.96 -0.56
CA GLY A 401 8.10 59.28 -0.82
C GLY A 401 8.14 59.68 -2.30
N GLN A 402 7.38 59.00 -3.17
CA GLN A 402 7.33 59.34 -4.60
C GLN A 402 6.18 60.29 -4.95
N LEU A 403 5.05 60.22 -4.22
CA LEU A 403 3.84 60.99 -4.51
C LEU A 403 3.40 61.85 -3.32
N PRO A 404 2.88 63.07 -3.55
CA PRO A 404 2.19 63.85 -2.52
C PRO A 404 0.82 63.22 -2.20
N ARG A 405 0.18 63.69 -1.12
CA ARG A 405 -1.16 63.23 -0.66
C ARG A 405 -2.17 63.05 -1.79
N SER A 406 -2.32 64.09 -2.62
CA SER A 406 -3.24 64.08 -3.76
C SER A 406 -2.79 63.16 -4.90
N GLY A 407 -1.49 62.86 -5.01
CA GLY A 407 -0.92 61.91 -5.96
C GLY A 407 -1.24 60.46 -5.58
N VAL A 408 -1.12 60.11 -4.29
CA VAL A 408 -1.48 58.77 -3.77
C VAL A 408 -2.96 58.47 -4.05
N ALA A 409 -3.85 59.41 -3.73
CA ALA A 409 -5.28 59.24 -4.01
C ALA A 409 -5.55 59.09 -5.53
N LYS A 410 -4.88 59.88 -6.38
CA LYS A 410 -5.01 59.81 -7.85
C LYS A 410 -4.53 58.49 -8.43
N LEU A 411 -3.43 57.93 -7.90
CA LEU A 411 -2.92 56.64 -8.30
C LEU A 411 -3.94 55.53 -7.98
N LEU A 412 -4.41 55.49 -6.74
CA LEU A 412 -5.28 54.41 -6.27
C LEU A 412 -6.65 54.41 -6.97
N VAL A 413 -7.20 55.58 -7.32
CA VAL A 413 -8.46 55.66 -8.08
C VAL A 413 -8.26 55.57 -9.60
N GLY A 414 -7.01 55.53 -10.09
CA GLY A 414 -6.69 55.39 -11.52
C GLY A 414 -6.93 56.65 -12.35
N SER A 415 -6.71 57.84 -11.77
CA SER A 415 -6.92 59.14 -12.43
C SER A 415 -5.91 59.39 -13.58
N PRO A 416 -6.35 59.89 -14.76
CA PRO A 416 -5.48 60.15 -15.92
C PRO A 416 -4.65 61.45 -15.79
N SER A 417 -4.19 61.75 -14.58
CA SER A 417 -3.41 62.96 -14.31
C SER A 417 -1.97 62.75 -14.74
N ALA A 418 -1.38 63.74 -15.43
CA ALA A 418 0.02 63.72 -15.87
C ALA A 418 1.05 63.35 -14.78
N ARG A 419 0.70 63.52 -13.49
CA ARG A 419 1.54 63.19 -12.34
C ARG A 419 1.60 61.69 -12.00
N VAL A 420 0.55 60.92 -12.34
CA VAL A 420 0.48 59.47 -12.08
C VAL A 420 0.40 58.64 -13.37
N GLU A 421 0.28 59.30 -14.53
CA GLU A 421 0.33 58.68 -15.86
C GLU A 421 1.57 57.78 -16.07
N PRO A 422 2.79 58.14 -15.60
CA PRO A 422 3.96 57.24 -15.70
C PRO A 422 3.86 55.97 -14.85
N LEU A 423 2.89 55.90 -13.93
CA LEU A 423 2.66 54.78 -13.02
C LEU A 423 1.42 53.96 -13.41
N ARG A 424 0.92 54.10 -14.65
CA ARG A 424 -0.28 53.37 -15.14
C ARG A 424 -0.15 51.85 -15.01
N GLU A 425 1.05 51.31 -15.16
CA GLU A 425 1.31 49.86 -15.04
C GLU A 425 1.61 49.41 -13.60
N HIS A 426 1.60 50.33 -12.63
CA HIS A 426 1.90 50.01 -11.25
C HIS A 426 0.77 49.16 -10.61
N PRO A 427 1.06 48.13 -9.79
CA PRO A 427 0.05 47.18 -9.27
C PRO A 427 -1.11 47.81 -8.49
N PHE A 428 -0.89 49.01 -7.94
CA PHE A 428 -1.88 49.76 -7.17
C PHE A 428 -2.63 50.83 -7.98
N TYR A 429 -2.31 51.02 -9.26
CA TYR A 429 -3.03 51.95 -10.13
C TYR A 429 -4.48 51.48 -10.33
N GLY A 430 -5.46 52.29 -9.93
CA GLY A 430 -6.88 51.97 -10.09
C GLY A 430 -7.42 50.88 -9.14
N ARG A 431 -6.65 50.48 -8.10
CA ARG A 431 -7.06 49.46 -7.13
C ARG A 431 -8.29 49.85 -6.30
N LEU A 432 -8.53 51.15 -6.16
CA LEU A 432 -9.72 51.76 -5.54
C LEU A 432 -10.56 52.51 -6.58
N SER A 433 -10.65 52.01 -7.81
CA SER A 433 -11.43 52.63 -8.91
C SER A 433 -12.93 52.78 -8.61
N GLY A 434 -13.48 52.01 -7.65
CA GLY A 434 -14.85 52.14 -7.16
C GLY A 434 -15.05 53.22 -6.07
N CYS A 435 -13.99 53.83 -5.56
CA CYS A 435 -14.05 54.84 -4.49
C CYS A 435 -13.91 56.26 -5.03
N GLY A 436 -14.55 57.23 -4.37
CA GLY A 436 -14.41 58.64 -4.73
C GLY A 436 -13.01 59.16 -4.40
N ARG A 437 -12.38 59.94 -5.29
CA ARG A 437 -11.04 60.55 -5.02
C ARG A 437 -10.99 61.34 -3.70
N GLY A 438 -12.06 62.04 -3.34
CA GLY A 438 -12.16 62.79 -2.09
C GLY A 438 -12.34 61.92 -0.84
N GLU A 439 -12.83 60.70 -1.01
CA GLU A 439 -12.93 59.69 0.06
C GLU A 439 -11.55 59.09 0.36
N VAL A 440 -10.84 58.63 -0.68
CA VAL A 440 -9.47 58.13 -0.54
C VAL A 440 -8.53 59.21 0.02
N LEU A 441 -8.68 60.46 -0.40
CA LEU A 441 -7.86 61.56 0.12
C LEU A 441 -8.12 61.84 1.61
N ARG A 442 -9.38 61.81 2.07
CA ARG A 442 -9.70 61.97 3.50
C ARG A 442 -9.07 60.86 4.35
N GLU A 443 -9.01 59.66 3.81
CA GLU A 443 -8.46 58.49 4.51
C GLU A 443 -6.92 58.53 4.55
N VAL A 444 -6.27 59.03 3.47
CA VAL A 444 -4.84 59.39 3.51
C VAL A 444 -4.56 60.44 4.59
N ASP A 445 -5.44 61.42 4.73
CA ASP A 445 -5.28 62.51 5.71
C ASP A 445 -5.49 62.00 7.15
N GLN A 446 -6.49 61.16 7.40
CA GLN A 446 -6.66 60.52 8.70
C GLN A 446 -5.46 59.63 9.09
N LEU A 447 -4.85 58.93 8.12
CA LEU A 447 -3.65 58.13 8.38
C LEU A 447 -2.41 58.98 8.66
N LEU A 448 -2.33 60.20 8.12
CA LEU A 448 -1.31 61.19 8.47
C LEU A 448 -1.55 61.75 9.89
N GLU A 449 -2.78 62.10 10.22
CA GLU A 449 -3.15 62.61 11.56
C GLU A 449 -2.91 61.56 12.66
N LYS A 450 -3.19 60.29 12.37
CA LYS A 450 -2.93 59.16 13.29
C LYS A 450 -1.47 58.71 13.32
N GLY A 451 -0.57 59.37 12.57
CA GLY A 451 0.87 59.11 12.59
C GLY A 451 1.31 57.81 11.92
N HIS A 452 0.46 57.18 11.09
CA HIS A 452 0.81 55.99 10.32
C HIS A 452 1.49 56.34 8.99
N LEU A 453 1.14 57.51 8.44
CA LEU A 453 1.83 58.15 7.33
C LEU A 453 2.53 59.42 7.82
N ALA A 454 3.57 59.85 7.10
CA ALA A 454 4.22 61.14 7.30
C ALA A 454 4.52 61.81 5.96
N LEU A 455 4.78 63.12 5.98
CA LEU A 455 5.31 63.84 4.82
C LEU A 455 6.83 63.97 4.97
N ASN A 456 7.57 63.62 3.93
CA ASN A 456 9.00 63.90 3.89
C ASN A 456 9.27 65.39 3.62
N GLU A 457 10.55 65.79 3.65
CA GLU A 457 11.02 67.16 3.42
C GLU A 457 10.58 67.78 2.08
N HIS A 458 10.15 66.97 1.12
CA HIS A 458 9.64 67.39 -0.18
C HIS A 458 8.11 67.34 -0.31
N GLY A 459 7.38 67.17 0.80
CA GLY A 459 5.92 67.13 0.83
C GLY A 459 5.30 65.86 0.23
N LYS A 460 6.08 64.77 0.13
CA LYS A 460 5.63 63.47 -0.39
C LYS A 460 5.36 62.48 0.75
N VAL A 461 4.40 61.59 0.54
CA VAL A 461 3.90 60.68 1.58
C VAL A 461 4.83 59.48 1.76
N ILE A 462 5.22 59.21 2.99
CA ILE A 462 6.03 58.05 3.42
C ILE A 462 5.34 57.32 4.57
N LEU A 463 5.76 56.08 4.84
CA LEU A 463 5.41 55.38 6.09
C LEU A 463 6.23 55.98 7.23
N SER A 464 5.58 56.17 8.39
CA SER A 464 6.14 56.86 9.56
C SER A 464 7.36 56.15 10.22
N GLN A 465 7.74 54.94 9.77
CA GLN A 465 8.80 54.12 10.39
C GLN A 465 10.02 53.81 9.49
N THR A 466 10.39 54.70 8.57
CA THR A 466 11.61 54.52 7.74
C THR A 466 12.52 55.73 7.82
N ILE A 467 13.45 55.71 8.78
CA ILE A 467 14.78 56.33 8.65
C ILE A 467 15.75 55.16 8.47
N SER A 468 16.38 55.05 7.31
CA SER A 468 17.35 53.99 6.96
C SER A 468 18.71 54.21 7.65
N PRO A 469 19.46 53.13 7.99
CA PRO A 469 20.91 53.17 8.01
C PRO A 469 21.49 52.63 6.69
N GLU A 470 22.55 53.28 6.24
CA GLU A 470 23.21 53.12 4.95
C GLU A 470 24.03 51.82 4.81
N VAL A 471 24.19 51.41 3.55
CA VAL A 471 25.04 50.32 3.06
C VAL A 471 26.37 50.92 2.58
N GLN A 472 27.51 50.36 3.01
CA GLN A 472 28.75 50.43 2.21
C GLN A 472 29.54 49.11 2.18
N VAL A 473 29.57 48.56 0.96
CA VAL A 473 30.73 48.04 0.20
C VAL A 473 31.49 46.80 0.69
N LEU A 474 31.37 45.75 -0.13
CA LEU A 474 32.21 44.54 -0.22
C LEU A 474 33.68 44.86 -0.54
N ARG A 475 34.64 44.12 0.05
CA ARG A 475 35.82 43.55 -0.64
C ARG A 475 36.38 42.29 0.06
N PRO A 476 37.13 41.44 -0.67
CA PRO A 476 37.25 40.00 -0.40
C PRO A 476 38.61 39.56 0.16
N GLU A 477 38.67 38.27 0.52
CA GLU A 477 39.83 37.42 0.85
C GLU A 477 40.30 37.42 2.30
N GLU A 478 40.21 36.26 2.97
CA GLU A 478 41.40 35.45 3.33
C GLU A 478 41.02 34.17 4.09
N LYS A 479 41.68 33.07 3.70
CA LYS A 479 41.67 31.79 4.38
C LYS A 479 42.32 31.94 5.76
N THR A 480 41.59 31.66 6.83
CA THR A 480 42.22 31.07 8.03
C THR A 480 41.24 30.19 8.79
N THR A 481 41.63 28.94 8.93
CA THR A 481 41.01 27.87 9.72
C THR A 481 41.10 28.17 11.22
N LEU A 482 39.96 28.32 11.90
CA LEU A 482 39.79 28.17 13.36
C LEU A 482 38.33 27.71 13.66
N PRO A 483 38.08 27.01 14.80
CA PRO A 483 37.05 25.97 14.93
C PRO A 483 35.61 26.52 15.05
N GLN A 484 34.63 25.79 14.49
CA GLN A 484 33.24 26.24 14.40
C GLN A 484 32.59 26.47 15.78
N PRO A 485 31.85 27.59 15.97
CA PRO A 485 31.06 27.83 17.18
C PRO A 485 29.79 26.97 17.15
N GLN A 486 29.47 26.33 18.28
CA GLN A 486 28.32 25.45 18.43
C GLN A 486 27.02 26.19 18.06
N LYS A 487 26.37 25.75 16.97
CA LYS A 487 25.05 26.24 16.52
C LYS A 487 24.03 26.14 17.66
N SER A 488 23.18 27.16 17.83
CA SER A 488 22.17 27.21 18.90
C SER A 488 21.33 25.92 18.97
N PRO A 489 20.82 25.51 20.16
CA PRO A 489 20.00 24.30 20.30
C PRO A 489 18.83 24.23 19.31
N ILE A 490 18.24 25.40 18.98
CA ILE A 490 17.15 25.54 18.01
C ILE A 490 17.59 25.12 16.60
N ALA A 491 18.77 25.57 16.15
CA ALA A 491 19.30 25.23 14.84
C ALA A 491 19.66 23.73 14.73
N ARG A 492 20.11 23.10 15.82
CA ARG A 492 20.40 21.66 15.87
C ARG A 492 19.12 20.81 15.81
N VAL A 493 18.08 21.21 16.55
CA VAL A 493 16.75 20.59 16.47
C VAL A 493 16.15 20.71 15.07
N GLN A 494 16.19 21.91 14.47
CA GLN A 494 15.68 22.12 13.12
C GLN A 494 16.41 21.25 12.08
N ARG A 495 17.73 21.10 12.23
CA ARG A 495 18.53 20.24 11.35
C ARG A 495 18.16 18.76 11.47
N VAL A 496 18.02 18.24 12.70
CA VAL A 496 17.60 16.84 12.93
C VAL A 496 16.20 16.57 12.37
N VAL A 497 15.26 17.50 12.56
CA VAL A 497 13.90 17.38 12.00
C VAL A 497 13.94 17.40 10.47
N GLN A 498 14.70 18.32 9.87
CA GLN A 498 14.84 18.41 8.41
C GLN A 498 15.41 17.11 7.82
N LEU A 499 16.44 16.53 8.45
CA LEU A 499 17.03 15.26 8.03
C LEU A 499 16.05 14.09 8.16
N GLY A 500 15.25 14.06 9.24
CA GLY A 500 14.23 13.03 9.44
C GLY A 500 13.07 13.11 8.46
N GLU A 501 12.60 14.32 8.12
CA GLU A 501 11.52 14.53 7.14
C GLU A 501 11.99 14.27 5.70
N ALA A 502 13.28 14.50 5.40
CA ALA A 502 13.86 14.13 4.11
C ALA A 502 13.87 12.61 3.87
N ARG A 503 13.78 11.78 4.91
CA ARG A 503 13.78 10.30 4.87
C ARG A 503 14.89 9.69 4.00
N SER A 504 16.02 10.38 3.89
CA SER A 504 17.15 9.95 3.04
C SER A 504 18.21 9.21 3.85
N PRO A 505 18.72 8.05 3.39
CA PRO A 505 19.85 7.35 4.01
C PRO A 505 21.15 8.18 4.08
N SER A 506 21.27 9.25 3.29
CA SER A 506 22.42 10.16 3.31
C SER A 506 22.52 10.97 4.61
N GLY A 507 21.41 11.17 5.33
CA GLY A 507 21.39 11.89 6.62
C GLY A 507 21.73 11.03 7.83
N VAL A 508 21.86 9.70 7.67
CA VAL A 508 22.04 8.75 8.77
C VAL A 508 23.31 9.00 9.60
N PRO A 509 24.49 9.30 9.01
CA PRO A 509 25.69 9.59 9.80
C PRO A 509 25.54 10.83 10.70
N GLU A 510 24.90 11.90 10.19
CA GLU A 510 24.67 13.14 10.93
C GLU A 510 23.63 12.93 12.06
N LEU A 511 22.62 12.08 11.82
CA LEU A 511 21.64 11.68 12.84
C LEU A 511 22.24 10.75 13.90
N ILE A 512 23.17 9.86 13.54
CA ILE A 512 23.91 9.03 14.50
C ILE A 512 24.74 9.92 15.43
N ALA A 513 25.46 10.91 14.89
CA ALA A 513 26.19 11.89 15.70
C ALA A 513 25.25 12.68 16.64
N ALA A 514 24.04 13.00 16.18
CA ALA A 514 23.04 13.69 17.01
C ALA A 514 22.49 12.85 18.18
N LEU A 515 22.71 11.53 18.21
CA LEU A 515 22.42 10.68 19.39
C LEU A 515 23.39 10.93 20.56
N GLU A 516 24.46 11.69 20.34
CA GLU A 516 25.44 12.07 21.34
C GLU A 516 25.32 13.55 21.76
N ASP A 517 24.30 14.27 21.27
CA ASP A 517 24.09 15.67 21.64
C ASP A 517 23.80 15.81 23.14
N THR A 518 24.32 16.88 23.74
CA THR A 518 24.05 17.30 25.12
C THR A 518 22.56 17.46 25.44
N ASP A 519 21.75 17.89 24.46
CA ASP A 519 20.30 18.10 24.62
C ASP A 519 19.51 16.80 24.37
N GLY A 520 18.76 16.38 25.39
CA GLY A 520 17.90 15.19 25.30
C GLY A 520 16.80 15.31 24.24
N ASN A 521 16.37 16.52 23.89
CA ASN A 521 15.40 16.72 22.79
C ASN A 521 16.01 16.40 21.43
N VAL A 522 17.27 16.79 21.22
CA VAL A 522 18.01 16.48 19.99
C VAL A 522 18.19 14.97 19.87
N ARG A 523 18.61 14.29 20.96
CA ARG A 523 18.75 12.83 21.00
C ARG A 523 17.44 12.09 20.71
N ARG A 524 16.34 12.51 21.33
CA ARG A 524 15.00 11.92 21.11
C ARG A 524 14.54 12.08 19.65
N LEU A 525 14.72 13.27 19.08
CA LEU A 525 14.33 13.55 17.69
C LEU A 525 15.22 12.80 16.70
N ALA A 526 16.52 12.66 17.00
CA ALA A 526 17.45 11.87 16.20
C ALA A 526 17.06 10.39 16.21
N ALA A 527 16.76 9.81 17.38
CA ALA A 527 16.26 8.44 17.48
C ALA A 527 14.95 8.25 16.68
N SER A 528 14.00 9.18 16.81
CA SER A 528 12.77 9.15 16.01
C SER A 528 13.02 9.23 14.50
N ALA A 529 13.96 10.06 14.07
CA ALA A 529 14.30 10.25 12.66
C ALA A 529 14.96 8.99 12.09
N LEU A 530 15.89 8.37 12.82
CA LEU A 530 16.53 7.11 12.44
C LEU A 530 15.51 5.97 12.31
N GLY A 531 14.55 5.88 13.24
CA GLY A 531 13.44 4.92 13.15
C GLY A 531 12.54 5.13 11.93
N LYS A 532 12.27 6.38 11.53
CA LYS A 532 11.52 6.70 10.31
C LYS A 532 12.29 6.36 9.03
N ILE A 533 13.62 6.51 9.04
CA ILE A 533 14.49 6.21 7.90
C ILE A 533 14.65 4.69 7.72
N GLY A 534 14.74 3.94 8.82
CA GLY A 534 14.78 2.47 8.79
C GLY A 534 16.13 1.88 8.38
N ASP A 535 17.23 2.64 8.47
CA ASP A 535 18.57 2.19 8.06
C ASP A 535 19.24 1.34 9.15
N HIS A 536 19.68 0.13 8.79
CA HIS A 536 20.30 -0.86 9.69
C HIS A 536 21.61 -0.37 10.34
N ARG A 537 22.27 0.65 9.80
CA ARG A 537 23.46 1.27 10.41
C ARG A 537 23.15 1.97 11.74
N ALA A 538 21.88 2.31 11.99
CA ALA A 538 21.44 2.98 13.21
C ALA A 538 21.24 2.04 14.41
N VAL A 539 21.25 0.71 14.21
CA VAL A 539 20.89 -0.28 15.24
C VAL A 539 21.87 -0.27 16.42
N GLU A 540 23.18 -0.40 16.15
CA GLU A 540 24.21 -0.37 17.21
C GLU A 540 24.26 0.98 17.94
N PRO A 541 24.24 2.15 17.26
CA PRO A 541 24.15 3.44 17.95
C PRO A 541 22.90 3.62 18.83
N LEU A 542 21.75 3.10 18.41
CA LEU A 542 20.51 3.16 19.21
C LEU A 542 20.58 2.23 20.43
N MET A 543 21.20 1.06 20.30
CA MET A 543 21.48 0.17 21.44
C MET A 543 22.46 0.80 22.43
N ALA A 544 23.51 1.46 21.93
CA ALA A 544 24.45 2.21 22.76
C ALA A 544 23.79 3.39 23.48
N LEU A 545 22.87 4.11 22.81
CA LEU A 545 22.06 5.15 23.45
C LEU A 545 21.21 4.58 24.59
N LEU A 546 20.57 3.43 24.39
CA LEU A 546 19.78 2.77 25.45
C LEU A 546 20.62 2.32 26.64
N ALA A 547 21.91 2.03 26.47
CA ALA A 547 22.77 1.62 27.58
C ALA A 547 23.17 2.79 28.50
N ARG A 548 23.26 4.01 27.97
CA ARG A 548 23.79 5.20 28.67
C ARG A 548 22.76 6.26 29.03
N GLU A 549 21.54 6.15 28.52
CA GLU A 549 20.52 7.18 28.66
C GLU A 549 19.61 6.92 29.85
N ASP A 550 19.47 7.95 30.70
CA ASP A 550 18.60 7.93 31.87
C ASP A 550 17.22 8.53 31.59
N LYS A 551 17.08 9.40 30.58
CA LYS A 551 15.80 10.08 30.28
C LYS A 551 14.79 9.12 29.66
N PRO A 552 13.66 8.84 30.33
CA PRO A 552 12.69 7.85 29.86
C PRO A 552 12.12 8.12 28.46
N GLN A 553 11.91 9.40 28.12
CA GLN A 553 11.40 9.78 26.80
C GLN A 553 12.41 9.48 25.69
N VAL A 554 13.72 9.63 25.93
CA VAL A 554 14.73 9.32 24.91
C VAL A 554 14.82 7.80 24.72
N ARG A 555 14.81 7.04 25.82
CA ARG A 555 14.80 5.57 25.81
C ARG A 555 13.60 5.00 25.05
N GLN A 556 12.39 5.51 25.31
CA GLN A 556 11.18 5.09 24.60
C GLN A 556 11.31 5.25 23.08
N TYR A 557 11.82 6.40 22.62
CA TYR A 557 11.96 6.67 21.20
C TYR A 557 13.07 5.84 20.55
N ALA A 558 14.14 5.52 21.28
CA ALA A 558 15.16 4.58 20.80
C ALA A 558 14.60 3.14 20.67
N VAL A 559 13.82 2.66 21.66
CA VAL A 559 13.11 1.36 21.59
C VAL A 559 12.14 1.31 20.41
N LYS A 560 11.36 2.39 20.22
CA LYS A 560 10.42 2.50 19.09
C LYS A 560 11.16 2.51 17.75
N ALA A 561 12.30 3.21 17.67
CA ALA A 561 13.13 3.25 16.47
C ALA A 561 13.71 1.87 16.13
N LEU A 562 14.22 1.13 17.10
CA LEU A 562 14.68 -0.25 16.90
C LEU A 562 13.54 -1.16 16.39
N GLY A 563 12.34 -1.02 16.93
CA GLY A 563 11.15 -1.74 16.45
C GLY A 563 10.62 -1.29 15.09
N GLN A 564 10.99 -0.09 14.62
CA GLN A 564 10.67 0.40 13.28
C GLN A 564 11.70 -0.06 12.24
N ILE A 565 12.97 -0.15 12.64
CA ILE A 565 14.06 -0.70 11.81
C ILE A 565 13.88 -2.21 11.64
N GLY A 566 13.44 -2.92 12.69
CA GLY A 566 13.11 -4.35 12.60
C GLY A 566 14.32 -5.27 12.44
N ASP A 567 15.51 -4.84 12.91
CA ASP A 567 16.73 -5.64 12.83
C ASP A 567 16.83 -6.65 13.99
N PRO A 568 17.01 -7.97 13.70
CA PRO A 568 17.11 -9.00 14.73
C PRO A 568 18.19 -8.77 15.79
N ARG A 569 19.25 -8.02 15.48
CA ARG A 569 20.32 -7.67 16.44
C ARG A 569 19.78 -6.93 17.68
N ALA A 570 18.64 -6.24 17.55
CA ALA A 570 18.01 -5.52 18.65
C ALA A 570 17.21 -6.41 19.62
N GLN A 571 16.95 -7.69 19.28
CA GLN A 571 16.04 -8.57 20.03
C GLN A 571 16.43 -8.69 21.51
N SER A 572 17.70 -9.03 21.80
CA SER A 572 18.16 -9.28 23.16
C SER A 572 18.03 -8.05 24.08
N VAL A 573 18.26 -6.85 23.55
CA VAL A 573 18.11 -5.59 24.29
C VAL A 573 16.63 -5.29 24.54
N LEU A 574 15.76 -5.54 23.56
CA LEU A 574 14.32 -5.32 23.70
C LEU A 574 13.69 -6.31 24.70
N GLU A 575 14.16 -7.56 24.75
CA GLU A 575 13.74 -8.56 25.75
C GLU A 575 14.13 -8.12 27.17
N LYS A 576 15.37 -7.63 27.35
CA LYS A 576 15.84 -7.09 28.62
C LYS A 576 14.98 -5.90 29.09
N ILE A 577 14.70 -4.96 28.20
CA ILE A 577 13.87 -3.78 28.51
C ILE A 577 12.42 -4.18 28.82
N PHE A 578 11.88 -5.18 28.13
CA PHE A 578 10.54 -5.70 28.41
C PHE A 578 10.46 -6.40 29.78
N ALA A 579 11.52 -7.10 30.20
CA ALA A 579 11.59 -7.80 31.49
C ALA A 579 11.99 -6.90 32.68
N ASP A 580 12.54 -5.71 32.43
CA ASP A 580 13.00 -4.79 33.46
C ASP A 580 11.83 -4.06 34.14
N LYS A 581 11.52 -4.45 35.38
CA LYS A 581 10.44 -3.86 36.19
C LYS A 581 10.70 -2.40 36.63
N THR A 582 11.93 -1.91 36.50
CA THR A 582 12.28 -0.52 36.85
C THR A 582 12.05 0.45 35.69
N GLU A 583 11.87 -0.08 34.48
CA GLU A 583 11.60 0.70 33.28
C GLU A 583 10.15 1.22 33.25
N ARG A 584 9.90 2.33 32.55
CA ARG A 584 8.54 2.90 32.46
C ARG A 584 7.62 2.02 31.62
N ASP A 585 6.36 1.90 32.06
CA ASP A 585 5.31 1.09 31.41
C ASP A 585 5.17 1.35 29.91
N TYR A 586 5.26 2.61 29.47
CA TYR A 586 5.16 2.97 28.05
C TYR A 586 6.40 2.57 27.23
N THR A 587 7.57 2.47 27.86
CA THR A 587 8.82 2.00 27.24
C THR A 587 8.78 0.48 27.13
N GLN A 588 8.33 -0.23 28.17
CA GLN A 588 8.06 -1.68 28.13
C GLN A 588 7.00 -2.03 27.08
N ALA A 589 5.91 -1.27 26.99
CA ALA A 589 4.88 -1.47 25.97
C ALA A 589 5.42 -1.24 24.54
N SER A 590 6.34 -0.27 24.39
CA SER A 590 7.05 -0.04 23.13
C SER A 590 8.00 -1.19 22.80
N ALA A 591 8.69 -1.75 23.80
CA ALA A 591 9.57 -2.92 23.64
C ALA A 591 8.76 -4.17 23.27
N ARG A 592 7.62 -4.42 23.93
CA ARG A 592 6.68 -5.50 23.56
C ARG A 592 6.16 -5.36 22.14
N THR A 593 5.85 -4.14 21.71
CA THR A 593 5.39 -3.86 20.35
C THR A 593 6.50 -4.06 19.32
N ALA A 594 7.73 -3.64 19.65
CA ALA A 594 8.92 -3.87 18.84
C ALA A 594 9.25 -5.37 18.72
N LEU A 595 9.23 -6.11 19.83
CA LEU A 595 9.40 -7.57 19.86
C LEU A 595 8.31 -8.27 19.06
N LYS A 596 7.03 -7.88 19.18
CA LYS A 596 5.96 -8.47 18.38
C LYS A 596 6.17 -8.25 16.88
N LYS A 597 6.75 -7.11 16.47
CA LYS A 597 7.09 -6.85 15.06
C LYS A 597 8.29 -7.65 14.60
N LEU A 598 9.34 -7.74 15.42
CA LEU A 598 10.53 -8.56 15.18
C LEU A 598 10.19 -10.07 15.14
N LEU A 599 9.35 -10.54 16.04
CA LEU A 599 8.85 -11.92 16.12
C LEU A 599 7.77 -12.22 15.08
N ALA A 600 7.06 -11.22 14.56
CA ALA A 600 6.26 -11.39 13.34
C ALA A 600 7.14 -11.50 12.08
N GLN A 601 8.43 -11.17 12.18
CA GLN A 601 9.45 -11.28 11.13
C GLN A 601 10.42 -12.45 11.35
N LEU A 602 10.34 -13.15 12.49
CA LEU A 602 11.09 -14.38 12.77
C LEU A 602 10.11 -15.56 12.83
N PRO A 603 10.26 -16.60 12.00
CA PRO A 603 9.37 -17.77 12.07
C PRO A 603 9.64 -18.55 13.36
N GLY A 604 8.61 -18.63 14.22
CA GLY A 604 8.56 -19.53 15.38
C GLY A 604 7.94 -20.87 15.01
N GLU A 605 8.54 -21.93 15.56
CA GLU A 605 8.25 -23.37 15.48
C GLU A 605 6.83 -23.77 15.03
N ASP A 606 6.73 -24.18 13.77
CA ASP A 606 5.61 -24.95 13.24
C ASP A 606 6.20 -25.80 12.09
N ASP A 607 6.19 -27.12 12.19
CA ASP A 607 6.82 -28.00 11.18
C ASP A 607 6.24 -27.76 9.78
N VAL A 608 4.99 -27.28 9.70
CA VAL A 608 4.32 -26.87 8.47
C VAL A 608 4.81 -25.51 7.98
N ALA A 609 5.06 -24.54 8.86
CA ALA A 609 5.63 -23.25 8.47
C ALA A 609 7.11 -23.38 8.08
N SER A 610 7.88 -24.22 8.79
CA SER A 610 9.26 -24.64 8.45
C SER A 610 9.32 -25.37 7.11
N PHE A 611 8.32 -26.21 6.81
CA PHE A 611 8.14 -26.77 5.47
C PHE A 611 7.87 -25.65 4.46
N LEU A 612 6.86 -24.80 4.67
CA LEU A 612 6.41 -23.75 3.74
C LEU A 612 7.38 -22.56 3.56
N SER A 613 8.29 -22.31 4.51
CA SER A 613 9.30 -21.25 4.46
C SER A 613 10.60 -21.71 3.81
N ARG A 614 10.82 -23.02 3.64
CA ARG A 614 11.96 -23.49 2.86
C ARG A 614 11.84 -23.01 1.41
N PRO A 615 12.93 -22.56 0.78
CA PRO A 615 13.01 -22.50 -0.67
C PRO A 615 12.62 -23.88 -1.20
N HIS A 616 11.54 -23.98 -1.96
CA HIS A 616 11.20 -25.21 -2.66
C HIS A 616 11.67 -25.03 -4.10
N PRO A 617 12.78 -25.68 -4.48
CA PRO A 617 13.13 -25.76 -5.87
C PRO A 617 11.97 -26.30 -6.67
N ARG A 618 11.68 -25.67 -7.81
CA ARG A 618 10.60 -26.09 -8.69
C ARG A 618 11.16 -26.56 -10.02
N PRO A 619 10.75 -27.74 -10.51
CA PRO A 619 11.14 -28.16 -11.84
C PRO A 619 10.58 -27.19 -12.87
N LEU A 620 11.36 -26.97 -13.92
CA LEU A 620 11.02 -26.13 -15.07
C LEU A 620 10.94 -27.02 -16.31
N SER A 621 9.83 -26.92 -17.02
CA SER A 621 9.60 -27.66 -18.25
C SER A 621 10.08 -26.86 -19.45
N GLY A 622 10.76 -27.50 -20.39
CA GLY A 622 11.19 -26.87 -21.63
C GLY A 622 12.22 -27.70 -22.39
N PRO A 623 12.78 -27.15 -23.48
CA PRO A 623 13.74 -27.83 -24.34
C PRO A 623 15.14 -27.85 -23.71
N TRP A 624 15.28 -28.41 -22.51
CA TRP A 624 16.52 -28.65 -21.78
C TRP A 624 16.43 -30.01 -21.07
N GLN A 625 17.56 -30.54 -20.63
CA GLN A 625 17.63 -31.85 -19.98
C GLN A 625 17.09 -31.81 -18.54
N ALA A 626 17.45 -30.77 -17.79
CA ALA A 626 16.94 -30.51 -16.45
C ALA A 626 16.83 -29.00 -16.23
N GLY A 627 15.76 -28.57 -15.58
CA GLY A 627 15.50 -27.16 -15.33
C GLY A 627 14.93 -26.97 -13.95
N TRP A 628 15.44 -26.00 -13.20
CA TRP A 628 15.00 -25.73 -11.84
C TRP A 628 14.94 -24.23 -11.55
N ALA A 629 13.96 -23.80 -10.76
CA ALA A 629 13.92 -22.48 -10.13
C ALA A 629 14.17 -22.64 -8.64
N LEU A 630 14.93 -21.74 -7.99
CA LEU A 630 15.14 -21.79 -6.53
C LEU A 630 13.83 -21.62 -5.74
N GLY A 631 12.83 -20.92 -6.32
CA GLY A 631 11.51 -20.78 -5.73
C GLY A 631 10.56 -19.91 -6.54
N PHE A 632 9.38 -19.62 -6.00
CA PHE A 632 8.45 -18.68 -6.62
C PHE A 632 8.90 -17.23 -6.44
N HIS A 633 8.54 -16.35 -7.36
CA HIS A 633 8.79 -14.91 -7.26
C HIS A 633 7.90 -14.25 -6.19
N SER A 634 6.68 -14.74 -6.04
CA SER A 634 5.69 -14.26 -5.07
C SER A 634 5.11 -15.45 -4.30
N ARG A 635 4.65 -15.19 -3.07
CA ARG A 635 3.88 -16.13 -2.24
C ARG A 635 2.53 -15.54 -1.91
N PHE A 636 1.56 -16.42 -1.69
CA PHE A 636 0.23 -16.06 -1.23
C PHE A 636 0.20 -16.06 0.31
N ALA A 637 -0.21 -14.94 0.92
CA ALA A 637 -0.37 -14.85 2.37
C ALA A 637 -1.72 -14.17 2.70
N GLY A 638 -2.69 -14.96 3.13
CA GLY A 638 -4.04 -14.45 3.41
C GLY A 638 -4.81 -14.11 2.13
N ALA A 639 -5.00 -12.81 1.83
CA ALA A 639 -5.65 -12.32 0.61
C ALA A 639 -4.69 -11.50 -0.29
N ASP A 640 -3.43 -11.33 0.12
CA ASP A 640 -2.46 -10.46 -0.53
C ASP A 640 -1.30 -11.25 -1.15
N TRP A 641 -0.78 -10.70 -2.26
CA TRP A 641 0.41 -11.19 -2.92
C TRP A 641 1.64 -10.51 -2.34
N ASN A 642 2.50 -11.29 -1.68
CA ASN A 642 3.77 -10.82 -1.14
C ASN A 642 4.94 -11.46 -1.89
N ARG A 643 6.13 -10.85 -1.88
CA ARG A 643 7.34 -11.53 -2.38
C ARG A 643 7.63 -12.75 -1.50
N SER A 644 8.04 -13.86 -2.13
CA SER A 644 8.57 -15.00 -1.38
C SER A 644 9.94 -14.64 -0.79
N GLU A 645 10.53 -15.48 0.06
CA GLU A 645 11.88 -15.24 0.58
C GLU A 645 12.93 -15.16 -0.54
N VAL A 646 12.89 -16.12 -1.48
CA VAL A 646 13.75 -16.12 -2.68
C VAL A 646 13.42 -14.93 -3.59
N GLY A 647 12.14 -14.58 -3.69
CA GLY A 647 11.65 -13.44 -4.45
C GLY A 647 12.12 -12.09 -3.89
N ASP A 648 12.18 -11.96 -2.57
CA ASP A 648 12.70 -10.78 -1.89
C ASP A 648 14.22 -10.67 -2.07
N LEU A 649 14.96 -11.76 -1.88
CA LEU A 649 16.40 -11.82 -2.15
C LEU A 649 16.72 -11.45 -3.61
N ALA A 650 16.00 -12.04 -4.57
CA ALA A 650 16.17 -11.72 -5.99
C ALA A 650 15.80 -10.26 -6.29
N TYR A 651 14.77 -9.71 -5.64
CA TYR A 651 14.37 -8.32 -5.79
C TYR A 651 15.41 -7.34 -5.23
N ARG A 652 15.91 -7.60 -4.00
CA ARG A 652 16.98 -6.82 -3.35
C ARG A 652 18.25 -6.82 -4.19
N LEU A 653 18.65 -7.98 -4.70
CA LEU A 653 19.79 -8.09 -5.60
C LEU A 653 19.56 -7.31 -6.90
N LYS A 654 18.37 -7.45 -7.52
CA LYS A 654 18.08 -6.86 -8.85
C LYS A 654 17.78 -5.38 -8.86
N TYR A 655 17.11 -4.85 -7.84
CA TYR A 655 16.58 -3.49 -7.83
C TYR A 655 17.18 -2.60 -6.75
N GLN A 656 17.74 -3.17 -5.67
CA GLN A 656 18.36 -2.40 -4.59
C GLN A 656 19.90 -2.50 -4.59
N SER A 657 20.47 -3.28 -5.51
CA SER A 657 21.92 -3.53 -5.60
C SER A 657 22.52 -4.06 -4.28
N ASP A 658 21.70 -4.74 -3.48
CA ASP A 658 22.08 -5.26 -2.18
C ASP A 658 22.90 -6.54 -2.33
N ARG A 659 24.22 -6.40 -2.19
CA ARG A 659 25.16 -7.53 -2.28
C ARG A 659 24.99 -8.54 -1.14
N ALA A 660 24.37 -8.17 -0.02
CA ALA A 660 24.12 -9.13 1.07
C ALA A 660 23.12 -10.21 0.67
N ALA A 661 22.25 -9.95 -0.33
CA ALA A 661 21.33 -10.93 -0.87
C ALA A 661 22.01 -12.01 -1.76
N LEU A 662 23.25 -11.76 -2.21
CA LEU A 662 23.97 -12.68 -3.11
C LEU A 662 24.33 -14.00 -2.42
N ALA A 663 24.94 -13.95 -1.24
CA ALA A 663 25.42 -15.14 -0.55
C ALA A 663 24.28 -16.14 -0.23
N PRO A 664 23.11 -15.72 0.31
CA PRO A 664 21.98 -16.63 0.50
C PRO A 664 21.47 -17.28 -0.80
N LEU A 665 21.44 -16.55 -1.91
CA LEU A 665 21.01 -17.09 -3.21
C LEU A 665 22.00 -18.12 -3.76
N VAL A 666 23.30 -17.87 -3.60
CA VAL A 666 24.36 -18.82 -4.00
C VAL A 666 24.31 -20.08 -3.14
N GLU A 667 24.16 -19.97 -1.83
CA GLU A 667 24.04 -21.14 -0.95
C GLU A 667 22.82 -22.01 -1.32
N GLN A 668 21.68 -21.39 -1.64
CA GLN A 668 20.50 -22.12 -2.12
C GLN A 668 20.74 -22.79 -3.48
N ALA A 669 21.42 -22.12 -4.41
CA ALA A 669 21.79 -22.70 -5.70
C ALA A 669 22.77 -23.87 -5.56
N LEU A 670 23.74 -23.78 -4.64
CA LEU A 670 24.67 -24.86 -4.33
C LEU A 670 23.97 -26.05 -3.70
N ALA A 671 23.07 -25.82 -2.74
CA ALA A 671 22.26 -26.87 -2.14
C ALA A 671 21.39 -27.58 -3.19
N LEU A 672 20.82 -26.83 -4.12
CA LEU A 672 20.07 -27.38 -5.25
C LEU A 672 20.96 -28.21 -6.18
N CYS A 673 22.15 -27.72 -6.53
CA CYS A 673 23.11 -28.46 -7.36
C CYS A 673 23.62 -29.74 -6.67
N ALA A 674 23.71 -29.75 -5.33
CA ALA A 674 24.05 -30.94 -4.56
C ALA A 674 22.91 -31.98 -4.57
N ALA A 675 21.65 -31.53 -4.48
CA ALA A 675 20.47 -32.39 -4.56
C ALA A 675 20.18 -32.90 -5.99
N HIS A 676 20.59 -32.14 -7.00
CA HIS A 676 20.41 -32.41 -8.43
C HIS A 676 21.75 -32.36 -9.16
N PRO A 677 22.57 -33.44 -9.08
CA PRO A 677 23.93 -33.46 -9.61
C PRO A 677 24.05 -33.10 -11.09
N GLU A 678 22.99 -33.30 -11.88
CA GLU A 678 22.92 -32.91 -13.29
C GLU A 678 23.07 -31.39 -13.53
N LEU A 679 22.83 -30.56 -12.51
CA LEU A 679 23.07 -29.11 -12.57
C LEU A 679 24.54 -28.75 -12.32
N ALA A 680 25.29 -29.59 -11.58
CA ALA A 680 26.71 -29.39 -11.29
C ALA A 680 27.62 -30.09 -12.32
N ASP A 681 27.11 -31.12 -13.00
CA ASP A 681 27.80 -31.90 -14.03
C ASP A 681 27.78 -31.20 -15.40
N VAL A 682 28.34 -29.99 -15.42
CA VAL A 682 28.44 -29.11 -16.60
C VAL A 682 29.88 -28.60 -16.76
N GLU A 683 30.30 -28.29 -17.98
CA GLU A 683 31.64 -27.71 -18.24
C GLU A 683 31.69 -26.19 -18.00
N ALA A 684 30.56 -25.49 -18.10
CA ALA A 684 30.51 -24.04 -17.91
C ALA A 684 29.11 -23.53 -17.52
N ILE A 685 29.08 -22.36 -16.90
CA ILE A 685 27.86 -21.60 -16.58
C ILE A 685 27.70 -20.48 -17.60
N VAL A 686 26.51 -20.35 -18.18
CA VAL A 686 26.19 -19.34 -19.21
C VAL A 686 25.10 -18.41 -18.67
N PRO A 687 25.44 -17.16 -18.28
CA PRO A 687 24.44 -16.19 -17.84
C PRO A 687 23.62 -15.67 -19.03
N VAL A 688 22.31 -15.55 -18.85
CA VAL A 688 21.42 -14.91 -19.83
C VAL A 688 21.64 -13.39 -19.77
N PRO A 689 21.92 -12.71 -20.91
CA PRO A 689 22.21 -11.29 -20.90
C PRO A 689 20.95 -10.44 -20.66
N PRO A 690 21.06 -9.32 -19.92
CA PRO A 690 19.91 -8.46 -19.63
C PRO A 690 19.38 -7.77 -20.89
N SER A 691 18.10 -7.37 -20.86
CA SER A 691 17.47 -6.62 -21.97
C SER A 691 18.08 -5.25 -22.21
N THR A 692 18.63 -4.62 -21.17
CA THR A 692 19.32 -3.33 -21.22
C THR A 692 20.64 -3.46 -20.47
N PRO A 693 21.77 -3.02 -21.05
CA PRO A 693 23.04 -2.96 -20.34
C PRO A 693 22.89 -2.17 -19.05
N ARG A 694 23.43 -2.72 -17.95
CA ARG A 694 23.33 -2.16 -16.61
C ARG A 694 24.68 -2.24 -15.91
N PRO A 695 25.07 -1.25 -15.08
CA PRO A 695 26.33 -1.29 -14.33
C PRO A 695 26.43 -2.47 -13.36
N PHE A 696 25.29 -2.98 -12.89
CA PHE A 696 25.20 -4.14 -12.02
C PHE A 696 24.25 -5.17 -12.63
N ASP A 697 24.77 -6.33 -13.02
CA ASP A 697 23.98 -7.43 -13.57
C ASP A 697 23.88 -8.61 -12.58
N PRO A 698 22.76 -8.73 -11.85
CA PRO A 698 22.48 -9.81 -10.90
C PRO A 698 22.78 -11.22 -11.41
N VAL A 699 22.44 -11.51 -12.68
CA VAL A 699 22.61 -12.84 -13.26
C VAL A 699 24.09 -13.15 -13.48
N SER A 700 24.85 -12.21 -14.04
CA SER A 700 26.30 -12.36 -14.20
C SER A 700 27.03 -12.46 -12.87
N VAL A 701 26.70 -11.60 -11.90
CA VAL A 701 27.31 -11.63 -10.56
C VAL A 701 27.01 -12.92 -9.81
N LEU A 702 25.78 -13.44 -9.93
CA LEU A 702 25.41 -14.74 -9.40
C LEU A 702 26.17 -15.87 -10.10
N ALA A 703 26.30 -15.81 -11.43
CA ALA A 703 27.04 -16.81 -12.21
C ALA A 703 28.51 -16.88 -11.79
N GLU A 704 29.16 -15.73 -11.60
CA GLU A 704 30.56 -15.63 -11.17
C GLU A 704 30.78 -16.28 -9.80
N GLU A 705 29.94 -15.93 -8.82
CA GLU A 705 30.09 -16.47 -7.47
C GLU A 705 29.71 -17.96 -7.40
N LEU A 706 28.67 -18.38 -8.12
CA LEU A 706 28.31 -19.79 -8.24
C LEU A 706 29.40 -20.61 -8.96
N GLY A 707 29.96 -20.08 -10.05
CA GLY A 707 31.03 -20.73 -10.81
C GLY A 707 32.31 -20.91 -9.99
N ARG A 708 32.66 -19.90 -9.18
CA ARG A 708 33.76 -19.98 -8.21
C ARG A 708 33.57 -21.09 -7.18
N ARG A 709 32.32 -21.32 -6.75
CA ARG A 709 31.96 -22.32 -5.73
C ARG A 709 31.71 -23.73 -6.31
N LEU A 710 31.29 -23.86 -7.57
CA LEU A 710 31.12 -25.12 -8.33
C LEU A 710 32.36 -25.53 -9.16
N PRO A 711 33.53 -24.95 -8.87
CA PRO A 711 34.66 -24.81 -9.81
C PRO A 711 34.36 -24.89 -11.32
N ARG A 712 33.37 -24.13 -11.83
CA ARG A 712 33.03 -24.08 -13.26
C ARG A 712 33.29 -22.69 -13.84
N PRO A 713 33.91 -22.58 -15.04
CA PRO A 713 34.09 -21.29 -15.71
C PRO A 713 32.75 -20.67 -16.11
N VAL A 714 32.64 -19.35 -15.97
CA VAL A 714 31.51 -18.57 -16.49
C VAL A 714 31.82 -18.11 -17.90
N ARG A 715 30.92 -18.44 -18.84
CA ARG A 715 31.03 -18.15 -20.26
C ARG A 715 29.87 -17.27 -20.72
N PRO A 716 30.01 -15.93 -20.73
CA PRO A 716 28.97 -15.02 -21.21
C PRO A 716 28.93 -15.00 -22.76
N VAL A 717 28.77 -16.18 -23.38
CA VAL A 717 28.82 -16.40 -24.83
C VAL A 717 27.59 -15.89 -25.57
N LEU A 718 26.49 -15.65 -24.85
CA LEU A 718 25.25 -15.13 -25.39
C LEU A 718 25.32 -13.61 -25.54
N VAL A 719 25.03 -13.13 -26.74
CA VAL A 719 24.81 -11.71 -26.99
C VAL A 719 23.36 -11.48 -27.40
N LYS A 720 22.82 -10.34 -27.00
CA LYS A 720 21.48 -9.91 -27.39
C LYS A 720 21.58 -9.09 -28.69
N THR A 721 21.02 -9.61 -29.77
CA THR A 721 21.14 -9.04 -31.13
C THR A 721 20.16 -7.90 -31.38
N ARG A 722 19.03 -7.88 -30.67
CA ARG A 722 18.03 -6.81 -30.73
C ARG A 722 17.37 -6.57 -29.38
N ARG A 723 16.86 -5.36 -29.18
CA ARG A 723 16.05 -5.05 -27.99
C ARG A 723 14.72 -5.82 -28.04
N THR A 724 14.25 -6.25 -26.88
CA THR A 724 12.98 -6.96 -26.68
C THR A 724 12.14 -6.16 -25.68
N ALA A 725 10.83 -6.07 -25.90
CA ALA A 725 9.93 -5.45 -24.94
C ALA A 725 9.83 -6.30 -23.65
N PRO A 726 9.49 -5.70 -22.49
CA PRO A 726 9.26 -6.45 -21.25
C PRO A 726 8.13 -7.48 -21.42
N GLN A 727 8.40 -8.75 -21.13
CA GLN A 727 7.42 -9.82 -21.35
C GLN A 727 6.16 -9.71 -20.48
N LYS A 728 6.22 -9.01 -19.35
CA LYS A 728 5.06 -8.71 -18.50
C LYS A 728 3.97 -7.88 -19.20
N GLU A 729 4.30 -7.20 -20.30
CA GLU A 729 3.36 -6.41 -21.08
C GLU A 729 2.59 -7.26 -22.11
N MET A 730 2.97 -8.54 -22.27
CA MET A 730 2.39 -9.48 -23.24
C MET A 730 1.36 -10.37 -22.56
N ARG A 731 0.23 -10.58 -23.26
CA ARG A 731 -0.93 -11.31 -22.72
C ARG A 731 -0.94 -12.79 -23.11
N THR A 732 -0.20 -13.19 -24.14
CA THR A 732 -0.17 -14.57 -24.63
C THR A 732 1.24 -15.13 -24.74
N LEU A 733 1.38 -16.46 -24.62
CA LEU A 733 2.67 -17.15 -24.83
C LEU A 733 3.22 -16.92 -26.24
N ALA A 734 2.36 -16.89 -27.26
CA ALA A 734 2.76 -16.61 -28.64
C ALA A 734 3.39 -15.22 -28.79
N GLN A 735 2.83 -14.20 -28.13
CA GLN A 735 3.43 -12.85 -28.09
C GLN A 735 4.80 -12.87 -27.39
N LYS A 736 4.92 -13.59 -26.26
CA LYS A 736 6.19 -13.73 -25.53
C LYS A 736 7.26 -14.42 -26.37
N ARG A 737 6.92 -15.51 -27.06
CA ARG A 737 7.80 -16.23 -28.00
C ARG A 737 8.21 -15.35 -29.19
N ALA A 738 7.26 -14.69 -29.84
CA ALA A 738 7.55 -13.77 -30.95
C ALA A 738 8.47 -12.62 -30.53
N ASN A 739 8.28 -12.07 -29.31
CA ASN A 739 9.11 -10.99 -28.80
C ASN A 739 10.58 -11.39 -28.63
N VAL A 740 10.88 -12.64 -28.26
CA VAL A 740 12.27 -13.11 -28.07
C VAL A 740 12.85 -13.86 -29.27
N ALA A 741 12.04 -14.33 -30.21
CA ALA A 741 12.50 -15.06 -31.39
C ALA A 741 13.60 -14.29 -32.15
N GLY A 742 14.76 -14.92 -32.32
CA GLY A 742 15.92 -14.34 -32.98
C GLY A 742 16.62 -13.22 -32.20
N ALA A 743 16.29 -13.02 -30.92
CA ALA A 743 16.87 -11.93 -30.11
C ALA A 743 18.23 -12.25 -29.48
N PHE A 744 18.69 -13.50 -29.59
CA PHE A 744 19.96 -13.95 -29.03
C PHE A 744 20.82 -14.61 -30.11
N ALA A 745 22.14 -14.50 -29.95
CA ALA A 745 23.12 -15.20 -30.80
C ALA A 745 24.35 -15.59 -29.98
N VAL A 746 25.08 -16.59 -30.47
CA VAL A 746 26.47 -16.87 -30.07
C VAL A 746 27.37 -16.34 -31.18
N PRO A 747 28.22 -15.34 -30.92
CA PRO A 747 29.14 -14.81 -31.93
C PRO A 747 30.03 -15.91 -32.50
N GLY A 748 30.33 -15.86 -33.80
CA GLY A 748 31.14 -16.88 -34.49
C GLY A 748 32.47 -17.18 -33.79
N ALA A 749 33.15 -16.13 -33.32
CA ALA A 749 34.41 -16.24 -32.58
C ALA A 749 34.32 -17.04 -31.27
N ARG A 750 33.11 -17.24 -30.71
CA ARG A 750 32.86 -17.93 -29.44
C ARG A 750 32.15 -19.28 -29.61
N GLN A 751 31.89 -19.73 -30.84
CA GLN A 751 31.21 -21.02 -31.08
C GLN A 751 32.03 -22.22 -30.56
N SER A 752 33.36 -22.14 -30.60
CA SER A 752 34.25 -23.17 -30.04
C SER A 752 34.10 -23.32 -28.52
N GLU A 753 33.65 -22.27 -27.82
CA GLU A 753 33.36 -22.31 -26.38
C GLU A 753 32.02 -22.98 -26.03
N VAL A 754 31.19 -23.29 -27.03
CA VAL A 754 29.86 -23.91 -26.85
C VAL A 754 29.83 -25.33 -27.42
N ARG A 755 30.52 -25.57 -28.54
CA ARG A 755 30.47 -26.83 -29.27
C ARG A 755 30.90 -28.02 -28.39
N GLY A 756 30.03 -29.02 -28.27
CA GLY A 756 30.25 -30.24 -27.50
C GLY A 756 30.13 -30.08 -25.98
N GLN A 757 29.86 -28.88 -25.47
CA GLN A 757 29.82 -28.61 -24.04
C GLN A 757 28.44 -28.89 -23.43
N ARG A 758 28.42 -29.30 -22.17
CA ARG A 758 27.26 -29.37 -21.28
C ARG A 758 27.25 -28.07 -20.48
N LEU A 759 26.17 -27.31 -20.61
CA LEU A 759 26.11 -25.94 -20.10
C LEU A 759 24.97 -25.78 -19.10
N LEU A 760 25.22 -25.04 -18.02
CA LEU A 760 24.20 -24.55 -17.11
C LEU A 760 23.82 -23.12 -17.50
N VAL A 761 22.61 -22.94 -18.03
CA VAL A 761 22.06 -21.63 -18.38
C VAL A 761 21.42 -21.01 -17.13
N LEU A 762 21.82 -19.78 -16.79
CA LEU A 762 21.38 -19.09 -15.59
C LEU A 762 20.57 -17.82 -15.94
N ASP A 763 19.37 -17.67 -15.37
CA ASP A 763 18.50 -16.50 -15.56
C ASP A 763 17.84 -16.03 -14.24
N ASP A 764 17.28 -14.83 -14.21
CA ASP A 764 16.67 -14.26 -12.99
C ASP A 764 15.21 -14.66 -12.76
N LEU A 765 14.42 -14.82 -13.82
CA LEU A 765 12.98 -15.08 -13.71
C LEU A 765 12.49 -16.02 -14.82
N TYR A 766 11.93 -17.15 -14.39
CA TYR A 766 11.11 -18.00 -15.24
C TYR A 766 9.66 -17.52 -15.21
N ASP A 767 9.20 -16.88 -16.29
CA ASP A 767 7.79 -16.51 -16.43
C ASP A 767 7.04 -17.51 -17.30
N SER A 768 7.21 -17.44 -18.62
CA SER A 768 6.54 -18.36 -19.56
C SER A 768 7.50 -19.34 -20.25
N GLY A 769 8.76 -19.38 -19.83
CA GLY A 769 9.83 -20.16 -20.48
C GLY A 769 10.37 -19.60 -21.80
N ALA A 770 9.68 -18.65 -22.46
CA ALA A 770 10.00 -18.19 -23.82
C ALA A 770 11.46 -17.71 -24.00
N THR A 771 12.01 -16.95 -23.04
CA THR A 771 13.42 -16.50 -23.09
C THR A 771 14.38 -17.68 -23.11
N LEU A 772 14.17 -18.63 -22.19
CA LEU A 772 15.05 -19.79 -22.00
C LEU A 772 14.93 -20.77 -23.16
N GLU A 773 13.74 -20.95 -23.72
CA GLU A 773 13.52 -21.73 -24.95
C GLU A 773 14.38 -21.18 -26.10
N GLU A 774 14.34 -19.86 -26.32
CA GLU A 774 15.10 -19.21 -27.39
C GLU A 774 16.61 -19.28 -27.13
N VAL A 775 17.05 -19.02 -25.90
CA VAL A 775 18.47 -19.12 -25.52
C VAL A 775 18.97 -20.55 -25.73
N CYS A 776 18.22 -21.55 -25.27
CA CYS A 776 18.59 -22.95 -25.44
C CYS A 776 18.62 -23.37 -26.92
N ARG A 777 17.68 -22.86 -27.73
CA ARG A 777 17.67 -23.07 -29.18
C ARG A 777 18.97 -22.55 -29.82
N VAL A 778 19.39 -21.34 -29.45
CA VAL A 778 20.62 -20.71 -29.98
C VAL A 778 21.88 -21.47 -29.53
N LEU A 779 21.96 -21.90 -28.27
CA LEU A 779 23.09 -22.68 -27.77
C LEU A 779 23.19 -24.07 -28.42
N ARG A 780 22.05 -24.73 -28.67
CA ARG A 780 22.02 -25.99 -29.42
C ARG A 780 22.47 -25.81 -30.86
N GLN A 781 22.06 -24.73 -31.53
CA GLN A 781 22.53 -24.41 -32.89
C GLN A 781 24.04 -24.14 -32.93
N ALA A 782 24.60 -23.56 -31.87
CA ALA A 782 26.04 -23.41 -31.69
C ALA A 782 26.77 -24.71 -31.29
N GLY A 783 26.05 -25.83 -31.15
CA GLY A 783 26.60 -27.16 -30.95
C GLY A 783 26.69 -27.63 -29.50
N ALA A 784 25.97 -27.04 -28.55
CA ALA A 784 25.92 -27.52 -27.16
C ALA A 784 25.40 -28.98 -27.09
N ALA A 785 26.09 -29.83 -26.32
CA ALA A 785 25.75 -31.25 -26.18
C ALA A 785 24.60 -31.49 -25.19
N ARG A 786 24.59 -30.76 -24.06
CA ARG A 786 23.52 -30.80 -23.06
C ARG A 786 23.29 -29.42 -22.48
N LEU A 787 22.04 -29.13 -22.13
CA LEU A 787 21.64 -27.88 -21.52
C LEU A 787 20.84 -28.16 -20.25
N CYS A 788 21.29 -27.60 -19.15
CA CYS A 788 20.54 -27.50 -17.91
C CYS A 788 20.19 -26.04 -17.67
N VAL A 789 19.10 -25.77 -16.95
CA VAL A 789 18.64 -24.41 -16.67
C VAL A 789 18.46 -24.21 -15.17
N LEU A 790 18.93 -23.08 -14.66
CA LEU A 790 18.67 -22.62 -13.31
C LEU A 790 18.11 -21.20 -13.35
N THR A 791 17.01 -20.94 -12.64
CA THR A 791 16.52 -19.57 -12.41
C THR A 791 16.45 -19.22 -10.94
N LEU A 792 16.65 -17.93 -10.62
CA LEU A 792 16.46 -17.44 -9.26
C LEU A 792 15.00 -17.60 -8.81
N THR A 793 14.05 -17.18 -9.66
CA THR A 793 12.63 -17.24 -9.32
C THR A 793 11.78 -17.73 -10.49
N ARG A 794 10.56 -18.18 -10.21
CA ARG A 794 9.51 -18.40 -11.23
C ARG A 794 8.17 -17.75 -10.87
N THR A 795 7.37 -17.33 -11.84
CA THR A 795 6.01 -16.83 -11.58
C THR A 795 5.04 -17.98 -11.28
N ILE A 796 3.96 -17.70 -10.54
CA ILE A 796 2.92 -18.72 -10.23
C ILE A 796 2.09 -19.05 -11.47
N HIS A 797 1.95 -18.09 -12.40
CA HIS A 797 1.19 -18.27 -13.64
C HIS A 797 1.87 -19.22 -14.66
N ALA A 798 3.06 -19.73 -14.36
CA ALA A 798 3.80 -20.66 -15.20
C ALA A 798 3.25 -22.11 -15.17
N ASP A 799 2.40 -22.43 -14.18
CA ASP A 799 1.75 -23.74 -14.03
C ASP A 799 0.37 -23.83 -14.70
N ALA A 800 -0.13 -22.72 -15.26
CA ALA A 800 -1.48 -22.60 -15.82
C ALA A 800 -1.54 -22.94 -17.31
#